data_AF-A0A2R6Q060-F1
#
_entry.id   AF-A0A2R6Q060-F1
#
_cell.length_a   1.000
_cell.length_b   1.000
_cell.length_c   1.000
_cell.angle_alpha   90.00
_cell.angle_beta   90.00
_cell.angle_gamma   90.00
#
_symmetry.space_group_name_H-M   'P 1'
#
loop_
_entity.id
_entity.type
_entity.pdbx_description
1 polymer ?
#
loop_
_entity_poly.entity_id
_entity_poly.type
_entity_poly.pdbx_seq_one_letter_code
_entity_poly.pdbx_strand_id
1 'polypeptide(L)'
;MGSFIDLPIVYSTLITWLMFTHLVSSTAVERSTYIVHVDKSVMPRAFTSHHHWYSSMVDTLTQSGPTTSDVSHSKPSLVYSYDNVVHGFCALLSQAELEAVKNTLGFVSAYSDRQLKLRTTHTPEFLSLNPSTGLWPVSDYGRDVIIGVIDTGVWPESPSFREDGMTSSPIPAKWKGMCEVGQDFNASMCNSKLIGARYFNKALKANNPNLTFTMDSARDSFGHGTHTSSTAAGNYVDHASFFGYAEGTARGIAPRARVAMYKVIWGEGFQSSDFLAGIDQAVADGVDVLSLSIGFDEDLPFYENPIAISTFGAMEKGIVVSHAGGNTGPGFLSLFDSIPWSVTVAAGSIDRFFTGTLSLGNGFTVTGWTLFPASALVEKLPLYYNKTVASCDSTELLSEQVPFRNIIICENTGSFFSQLEAISRSNVAAAVFISDDPLLSVDEQFPWPGVVISPNDGQAVIQYAKTGDEPWASMKFKKTILGTKPAPAVEYYSSRGPSRTYTRILKPDLMAPGSLVLAAWPPNLIASKIGSSIPLLSDYTLLSGTSMACPHIAGVAALLKASHPNWSAAAIRSAMMTTANPFDNSNHPIQDKGRNNTFASPLAVGSGQIDPNPALDPGLVYDLTPQDYVNVLCYMNYTKNQILTVTRSKLYHCSNPSPDLNYPSFIMLYSNESIAVQTFQRTLTNVGGDAATYNAEVVAPAGSKVTISPNMLVFSKKFEKKSYTLNIEYKAEGNETNTYGSIVWVEDSGKHRVRSPIVLSPEVMITR
;
A
#
# COMPACT_ATOMS: atom_id res chain seq x y z
N MET A 1 16.96 30.68 -88.87
CA MET A 1 15.97 29.62 -89.19
C MET A 1 15.85 28.78 -87.93
N GLY A 2 14.87 29.06 -87.07
CA GLY A 2 13.61 28.31 -87.04
C GLY A 2 13.52 27.64 -85.66
N SER A 3 12.96 28.38 -84.70
CA SER A 3 13.01 28.14 -83.26
C SER A 3 11.70 27.55 -82.73
N PHE A 4 11.76 26.33 -82.18
CA PHE A 4 10.72 25.67 -81.42
C PHE A 4 11.20 25.52 -79.97
N ILE A 5 10.45 26.05 -78.99
CA ILE A 5 10.63 25.78 -77.56
C ILE A 5 9.25 25.49 -76.95
N ASP A 6 9.21 24.40 -76.21
CA ASP A 6 8.08 23.69 -75.62
C ASP A 6 7.28 24.48 -74.57
N LEU A 7 5.98 24.17 -74.49
CA LEU A 7 5.09 24.51 -73.37
C LEU A 7 4.65 23.20 -72.68
N PRO A 8 4.86 23.07 -71.35
CA PRO A 8 3.74 22.56 -70.54
C PRO A 8 3.74 23.13 -69.11
N ILE A 9 2.85 24.08 -68.78
CA ILE A 9 2.57 24.48 -67.37
C ILE A 9 1.05 24.54 -67.04
N VAL A 10 0.15 24.21 -67.97
CA VAL A 10 -1.31 24.44 -67.73
C VAL A 10 -2.08 23.22 -67.19
N TYR A 11 -1.49 22.03 -67.11
CA TYR A 11 -2.21 20.82 -66.64
C TYR A 11 -2.07 20.49 -65.15
N SER A 12 -1.23 21.20 -64.38
CA SER A 12 -0.98 20.85 -62.96
C SER A 12 -1.85 21.60 -61.93
N THR A 13 -2.65 22.59 -62.34
CA THR A 13 -3.47 23.40 -61.43
C THR A 13 -4.95 23.02 -61.40
N LEU A 14 -5.45 22.25 -62.39
CA LEU A 14 -6.85 21.81 -62.40
C LEU A 14 -7.09 20.51 -61.61
N ILE A 15 -6.10 19.63 -61.51
CA ILE A 15 -6.23 18.34 -60.78
C ILE A 15 -6.10 18.54 -59.26
N THR A 16 -5.36 19.56 -58.81
CA THR A 16 -5.28 19.92 -57.39
C THR A 16 -6.53 20.64 -56.89
N TRP A 17 -7.33 21.28 -57.75
CA TRP A 17 -8.59 21.92 -57.36
C TRP A 17 -9.79 20.96 -57.36
N LEU A 18 -9.75 19.91 -58.18
CA LEU A 18 -10.78 18.84 -58.20
C LEU A 18 -10.55 17.72 -57.17
N MET A 19 -9.33 17.59 -56.62
CA MET A 19 -9.05 16.65 -55.50
C MET A 19 -9.23 17.28 -54.11
N PHE A 20 -9.46 18.59 -53.99
CA PHE A 20 -9.66 19.27 -52.71
C PHE A 20 -11.13 19.55 -52.35
N THR A 21 -12.09 19.13 -53.18
CA THR A 21 -13.53 19.30 -52.93
C THR A 21 -14.26 18.01 -52.55
N HIS A 22 -13.54 16.89 -52.36
CA HIS A 22 -14.11 15.61 -51.89
C HIS A 22 -13.43 15.02 -50.64
N LEU A 23 -13.09 15.87 -49.68
CA LEU A 23 -13.01 15.47 -48.27
C LEU A 23 -13.90 16.40 -47.43
N VAL A 24 -15.21 16.27 -47.61
CA VAL A 24 -16.11 16.48 -46.47
C VAL A 24 -15.96 15.22 -45.64
N SER A 25 -15.04 15.24 -44.70
CA SER A 25 -15.08 14.31 -43.57
C SER A 25 -16.46 14.48 -42.95
N SER A 26 -17.31 13.45 -43.02
CA SER A 26 -18.51 13.39 -42.19
C SER A 26 -18.02 13.42 -40.75
N THR A 27 -18.05 14.59 -40.11
CA THR A 27 -17.84 14.68 -38.67
C THR A 27 -18.99 13.90 -38.05
N ALA A 28 -18.71 12.68 -37.60
CA ALA A 28 -19.66 11.92 -36.81
C ALA A 28 -20.11 12.82 -35.65
N VAL A 29 -21.41 13.02 -35.51
CA VAL A 29 -21.95 13.81 -34.40
C VAL A 29 -21.64 13.06 -33.12
N GLU A 30 -20.67 13.55 -32.36
CA GLU A 30 -20.30 12.99 -31.07
C GLU A 30 -21.41 13.29 -30.07
N ARG A 31 -22.06 12.23 -29.58
CA ARG A 31 -23.11 12.31 -28.57
C ARG A 31 -22.58 11.80 -27.24
N SER A 32 -22.95 12.50 -26.17
CA SER A 32 -22.61 12.15 -24.80
C SER A 32 -23.88 12.06 -23.96
N THR A 33 -23.81 11.34 -22.86
CA THR A 33 -24.93 11.26 -21.92
C THR A 33 -24.98 12.55 -21.08
N TYR A 34 -26.15 13.15 -20.95
CA TYR A 34 -26.38 14.33 -20.12
C TYR A 34 -27.48 14.07 -19.12
N ILE A 35 -27.30 14.58 -17.90
CA ILE A 35 -28.34 14.63 -16.88
C ILE A 35 -28.98 16.01 -16.95
N VAL A 36 -30.29 16.05 -17.18
CA VAL A 36 -31.12 17.24 -17.39
C VAL A 36 -32.11 17.35 -16.22
N HIS A 37 -32.13 18.50 -15.56
CA HIS A 37 -33.05 18.82 -14.47
C HIS A 37 -34.21 19.67 -14.99
N VAL A 38 -35.43 19.32 -14.59
CA VAL A 38 -36.67 19.94 -15.07
C VAL A 38 -37.58 20.30 -13.88
N ASP A 39 -38.15 21.50 -13.91
CA ASP A 39 -39.16 21.94 -12.95
C ASP A 39 -40.46 21.15 -13.17
N LYS A 40 -40.74 20.21 -12.26
CA LYS A 40 -41.90 19.34 -12.35
C LYS A 40 -43.24 20.08 -12.28
N SER A 41 -43.25 21.30 -11.70
CA SER A 41 -44.47 22.06 -11.45
C SER A 41 -45.08 22.64 -12.72
N VAL A 42 -44.27 22.75 -13.79
CA VAL A 42 -44.70 23.30 -15.09
C VAL A 42 -45.04 22.23 -16.12
N MET A 43 -45.21 20.97 -15.70
CA MET A 43 -45.63 19.88 -16.60
C MET A 43 -46.96 20.24 -17.28
N PRO A 44 -47.02 20.29 -18.63
CA PRO A 44 -48.25 20.58 -19.35
C PRO A 44 -49.33 19.54 -19.04
N ARG A 45 -50.59 19.99 -18.88
CA ARG A 45 -51.75 19.12 -18.63
C ARG A 45 -52.00 18.05 -19.70
N ALA A 46 -51.37 18.18 -20.87
CA ALA A 46 -51.45 17.21 -21.96
C ALA A 46 -50.68 15.91 -21.67
N PHE A 47 -49.75 15.90 -20.71
CA PHE A 47 -48.97 14.72 -20.36
C PHE A 47 -49.54 14.01 -19.13
N THR A 48 -49.61 12.68 -19.20
CA THR A 48 -50.13 11.82 -18.13
C THR A 48 -49.08 11.50 -17.06
N SER A 49 -47.79 11.69 -17.35
CA SER A 49 -46.68 11.56 -16.40
C SER A 49 -45.47 12.37 -16.84
N HIS A 50 -44.57 12.67 -15.88
CA HIS A 50 -43.29 13.33 -16.16
C HIS A 50 -42.42 12.52 -17.13
N HIS A 51 -42.48 11.19 -17.08
CA HIS A 51 -41.80 10.32 -18.05
C HIS A 51 -42.27 10.58 -19.49
N HIS A 52 -43.59 10.63 -19.73
CA HIS A 52 -44.13 10.92 -21.07
C HIS A 52 -43.77 12.34 -21.54
N TRP A 53 -43.79 13.31 -20.63
CA TRP A 53 -43.37 14.67 -20.92
C TRP A 53 -41.89 14.74 -21.34
N TYR A 54 -40.99 14.10 -20.59
CA TYR A 54 -39.56 14.08 -20.90
C TYR A 54 -39.23 13.26 -22.16
N SER A 55 -39.92 12.14 -22.40
CA SER A 55 -39.79 11.39 -23.65
C SER A 55 -40.13 12.26 -24.84
N SER A 56 -41.25 12.98 -24.79
CA SER A 56 -41.66 13.90 -25.86
C SER A 56 -40.63 15.00 -26.11
N MET A 57 -39.93 15.49 -25.07
CA MET A 57 -38.86 16.47 -25.25
C MET A 57 -37.71 15.90 -26.10
N VAL A 58 -37.32 14.64 -25.85
CA VAL A 58 -36.23 13.97 -26.60
C VAL A 58 -36.69 13.54 -28.00
N ASP A 59 -37.93 13.07 -28.13
CA ASP A 59 -38.51 12.64 -29.42
C ASP A 59 -38.67 13.80 -30.41
N THR A 60 -38.86 15.03 -29.91
CA THR A 60 -38.92 16.23 -30.76
C THR A 60 -37.57 16.53 -31.40
N LEU A 61 -36.46 16.14 -30.77
CA LEU A 61 -35.10 16.31 -31.28
C LEU A 61 -34.77 15.33 -32.41
N THR A 62 -35.45 14.18 -32.45
CA THR A 62 -35.29 13.20 -33.53
C THR A 62 -35.99 13.65 -34.82
N GLN A 63 -36.97 14.55 -34.75
CA GLN A 63 -37.72 15.06 -35.91
C GLN A 63 -37.02 16.21 -36.65
N SER A 64 -35.98 16.81 -36.05
CA SER A 64 -35.22 17.94 -36.60
C SER A 64 -33.87 17.55 -37.25
N GLY A 65 -33.56 16.26 -37.36
CA GLY A 65 -32.34 15.74 -38.02
C GLY A 65 -32.55 15.33 -39.50
N PRO A 66 -31.51 15.36 -40.35
CA PRO A 66 -31.63 15.05 -41.77
C PRO A 66 -32.02 13.58 -42.01
N THR A 67 -33.06 13.38 -42.83
CA THR A 67 -33.65 12.09 -43.23
C THR A 67 -32.90 11.42 -44.37
N THR A 68 -31.62 11.11 -44.18
CA THR A 68 -30.88 10.23 -45.11
C THR A 68 -30.16 9.14 -44.34
N SER A 69 -30.61 7.91 -44.54
CA SER A 69 -30.04 6.67 -44.03
C SER A 69 -28.68 6.36 -44.66
N ASP A 70 -27.64 6.22 -43.85
CA ASP A 70 -26.92 4.95 -43.64
C ASP A 70 -25.70 5.16 -42.74
N VAL A 71 -25.35 4.11 -41.99
CA VAL A 71 -24.28 3.99 -40.97
C VAL A 71 -24.72 4.39 -39.55
N SER A 72 -24.42 3.49 -38.61
CA SER A 72 -24.88 3.37 -37.23
C SER A 72 -24.53 4.55 -36.29
N HIS A 73 -25.12 5.72 -36.53
CA HIS A 73 -25.05 6.83 -35.59
C HIS A 73 -26.18 6.72 -34.56
N SER A 74 -25.84 6.70 -33.27
CA SER A 74 -26.81 6.67 -32.18
C SER A 74 -27.73 7.90 -32.25
N LYS A 75 -29.04 7.67 -32.30
CA LYS A 75 -30.06 8.75 -32.25
C LYS A 75 -30.12 9.35 -30.83
N PRO A 76 -30.58 10.61 -30.66
CA PRO A 76 -30.87 11.09 -29.33
C PRO A 76 -31.94 10.20 -28.70
N SER A 77 -31.69 9.77 -27.47
CA SER A 77 -32.55 8.79 -26.80
C SER A 77 -32.65 9.08 -25.31
N LEU A 78 -33.86 8.99 -24.78
CA LEU A 78 -34.09 9.00 -23.35
C LEU A 78 -33.50 7.72 -22.74
N VAL A 79 -32.58 7.87 -21.81
CA VAL A 79 -31.94 6.75 -21.10
C VAL A 79 -32.73 6.46 -19.82
N TYR A 80 -32.98 7.48 -19.00
CA TYR A 80 -33.74 7.36 -17.75
C TYR A 80 -34.60 8.61 -17.50
N SER A 81 -35.70 8.44 -16.76
CA SER A 81 -36.46 9.54 -16.17
C SER A 81 -36.43 9.44 -14.65
N TYR A 82 -36.22 10.57 -13.98
CA TYR A 82 -36.15 10.69 -12.54
C TYR A 82 -37.37 11.43 -12.00
N ASP A 83 -38.06 10.84 -11.02
CA ASP A 83 -39.29 11.42 -10.46
C ASP A 83 -39.37 11.43 -8.92
N ASN A 84 -38.46 10.72 -8.23
CA ASN A 84 -38.52 10.60 -6.77
C ASN A 84 -37.41 11.36 -6.03
N VAL A 85 -36.20 11.37 -6.59
CA VAL A 85 -34.98 11.84 -5.90
C VAL A 85 -34.47 13.16 -6.48
N VAL A 86 -34.64 13.30 -7.80
CA VAL A 86 -34.48 14.52 -8.59
C VAL A 86 -35.55 14.49 -9.67
N HIS A 87 -35.94 15.65 -10.19
CA HIS A 87 -36.94 15.74 -11.27
C HIS A 87 -36.24 16.11 -12.57
N GLY A 88 -36.35 15.24 -13.56
CA GLY A 88 -35.68 15.41 -14.85
C GLY A 88 -35.37 14.08 -15.52
N PHE A 89 -34.40 14.07 -16.43
CA PHE A 89 -34.08 12.90 -17.21
C PHE A 89 -32.60 12.81 -17.58
N CYS A 90 -32.18 11.62 -17.97
CA CYS A 90 -30.89 11.35 -18.57
C CYS A 90 -31.11 10.99 -20.04
N ALA A 91 -30.40 11.65 -20.95
CA ALA A 91 -30.51 11.40 -22.38
C ALA A 91 -29.14 11.42 -23.06
N LEU A 92 -29.01 10.61 -24.11
CA LEU A 92 -27.89 10.67 -25.03
C LEU A 92 -28.14 11.81 -26.01
N LEU A 93 -27.30 12.85 -26.01
CA LEU A 93 -27.50 14.06 -26.81
C LEU A 93 -26.18 14.53 -27.43
N SER A 94 -26.25 15.18 -28.59
CA SER A 94 -25.18 16.01 -29.12
C SER A 94 -25.21 17.40 -28.47
N GLN A 95 -24.14 18.18 -28.65
CA GLN A 95 -24.11 19.54 -28.10
C GLN A 95 -25.25 20.43 -28.66
N ALA A 96 -25.59 20.30 -29.95
CA ALA A 96 -26.68 21.05 -30.56
C ALA A 96 -28.06 20.63 -30.02
N GLU A 97 -28.27 19.33 -29.82
CA GLU A 97 -29.50 18.79 -29.21
C GLU A 97 -29.62 19.20 -27.74
N LEU A 98 -28.51 19.29 -27.00
CA LEU A 98 -28.49 19.82 -25.64
C LEU A 98 -28.92 21.28 -25.59
N GLU A 99 -28.41 22.13 -26.48
CA GLU A 99 -28.85 23.54 -26.55
C GLU A 99 -30.34 23.66 -26.89
N ALA A 100 -30.88 22.76 -27.72
CA ALA A 100 -32.31 22.71 -27.97
C ALA A 100 -33.10 22.34 -26.70
N VAL A 101 -32.62 21.37 -25.91
CA VAL A 101 -33.22 21.00 -24.62
C VAL A 101 -33.19 22.15 -23.62
N LYS A 102 -32.12 22.97 -23.58
CA LYS A 102 -32.04 24.15 -22.69
C LYS A 102 -33.16 25.17 -22.93
N ASN A 103 -33.72 25.18 -24.13
CA ASN A 103 -34.80 26.10 -24.52
C ASN A 103 -36.20 25.48 -24.34
N THR A 104 -36.32 24.30 -23.73
CA THR A 104 -37.62 23.65 -23.49
C THR A 104 -38.27 24.13 -22.18
N LEU A 105 -39.60 24.06 -22.14
CA LEU A 105 -40.38 24.46 -20.97
C LEU A 105 -39.98 23.63 -19.75
N GLY A 106 -39.65 24.32 -18.65
CA GLY A 106 -39.28 23.70 -17.38
C GLY A 106 -37.81 23.33 -17.26
N PHE A 107 -36.96 23.54 -18.28
CA PHE A 107 -35.53 23.31 -18.16
C PHE A 107 -34.92 24.14 -17.02
N VAL A 108 -34.14 23.49 -16.14
CA VAL A 108 -33.44 24.14 -15.02
C VAL A 108 -31.93 24.15 -15.24
N SER A 109 -31.35 22.97 -15.50
CA SER A 109 -29.91 22.84 -15.76
C SER A 109 -29.59 21.50 -16.44
N ALA A 110 -28.44 21.41 -17.07
CA ALA A 110 -27.92 20.15 -17.57
C ALA A 110 -26.39 20.09 -17.51
N TYR A 111 -25.86 18.89 -17.31
CA TYR A 111 -24.42 18.61 -17.28
C TYR A 111 -24.13 17.22 -17.82
N SER A 112 -22.93 17.05 -18.38
CA SER A 112 -22.47 15.75 -18.88
C SER A 112 -22.39 14.74 -17.74
N ASP A 113 -22.84 13.52 -18.01
CA ASP A 113 -22.64 12.37 -17.13
C ASP A 113 -21.14 12.11 -16.95
N ARG A 114 -20.76 11.73 -15.73
CA ARG A 114 -19.34 11.57 -15.35
C ARG A 114 -19.10 10.15 -14.92
N GLN A 115 -18.00 9.58 -15.41
CA GLN A 115 -17.53 8.30 -14.93
C GLN A 115 -17.16 8.40 -13.44
N LEU A 116 -17.87 7.66 -12.60
CA LEU A 116 -17.54 7.55 -11.17
C LEU A 116 -16.28 6.70 -11.03
N LYS A 117 -15.24 7.24 -10.39
CA LYS A 117 -14.15 6.44 -9.86
C LYS A 117 -14.64 5.79 -8.57
N LEU A 118 -14.58 4.46 -8.50
CA LEU A 118 -14.79 3.72 -7.25
C LEU A 118 -13.81 4.29 -6.22
N ARG A 119 -14.33 4.88 -5.15
CA ARG A 119 -13.52 5.31 -4.01
C ARG A 119 -13.34 4.09 -3.14
N THR A 120 -12.09 3.71 -2.96
CA THR A 120 -11.62 2.56 -2.20
C THR A 120 -10.78 3.07 -1.04
N THR A 121 -10.42 2.25 -0.07
CA THR A 121 -9.52 2.69 1.03
C THR A 121 -8.04 2.78 0.61
N HIS A 122 -7.83 3.00 -0.69
CA HIS A 122 -6.70 3.60 -1.39
C HIS A 122 -5.43 2.77 -1.60
N THR A 123 -5.03 1.91 -0.65
CA THR A 123 -3.76 1.19 -0.80
C THR A 123 -3.69 0.26 -2.02
N PRO A 124 -4.76 -0.45 -2.45
CA PRO A 124 -4.69 -1.22 -3.70
C PRO A 124 -4.50 -0.33 -4.94
N GLU A 125 -5.12 0.85 -4.98
CA GLU A 125 -5.05 1.78 -6.11
C GLU A 125 -3.72 2.51 -6.16
N PHE A 126 -3.17 2.84 -4.99
CA PHE A 126 -1.81 3.33 -4.85
C PHE A 126 -0.80 2.33 -5.41
N LEU A 127 -1.06 1.03 -5.21
CA LEU A 127 -0.30 -0.07 -5.82
C LEU A 127 -0.74 -0.41 -7.25
N SER A 128 -1.54 0.45 -7.89
CA SER A 128 -2.00 0.31 -9.29
C SER A 128 -2.80 -0.98 -9.58
N LEU A 129 -3.35 -1.65 -8.57
CA LEU A 129 -4.26 -2.78 -8.79
C LEU A 129 -5.60 -2.28 -9.32
N ASN A 130 -6.08 -2.92 -10.40
CA ASN A 130 -7.21 -2.46 -11.16
C ASN A 130 -8.04 -3.64 -11.68
N PRO A 131 -9.39 -3.57 -11.69
CA PRO A 131 -10.24 -4.67 -12.16
C PRO A 131 -10.13 -4.98 -13.66
N SER A 132 -9.68 -4.04 -14.49
CA SER A 132 -9.67 -4.22 -15.96
C SER A 132 -8.41 -4.90 -16.49
N THR A 133 -7.26 -4.69 -15.84
CA THR A 133 -5.95 -5.15 -16.31
C THR A 133 -5.02 -5.46 -15.15
N GLY A 134 -3.94 -6.20 -15.42
CA GLY A 134 -2.90 -6.48 -14.45
C GLY A 134 -3.23 -7.66 -13.54
N LEU A 135 -2.66 -7.64 -12.34
CA LEU A 135 -2.59 -8.82 -11.48
C LEU A 135 -3.97 -9.26 -10.95
N TRP A 136 -4.90 -8.34 -10.67
CA TRP A 136 -6.24 -8.68 -10.19
C TRP A 136 -7.07 -9.54 -11.15
N PRO A 137 -7.38 -9.12 -12.38
CA PRO A 137 -8.18 -9.94 -13.29
C PRO A 137 -7.50 -11.26 -13.66
N VAL A 138 -6.16 -11.28 -13.79
CA VAL A 138 -5.41 -12.49 -14.15
C VAL A 138 -5.42 -13.53 -13.03
N SER A 139 -5.32 -13.09 -11.77
CA SER A 139 -5.37 -13.96 -10.59
C SER A 139 -6.79 -14.26 -10.10
N ASP A 140 -7.82 -13.76 -10.79
CA ASP A 140 -9.20 -13.72 -10.29
C ASP A 140 -9.27 -13.22 -8.83
N TYR A 141 -8.55 -12.12 -8.56
CA TYR A 141 -8.46 -11.44 -7.27
C TYR A 141 -7.96 -12.36 -6.13
N GLY A 142 -7.18 -13.40 -6.47
CA GLY A 142 -6.61 -14.37 -5.54
C GLY A 142 -7.56 -15.52 -5.19
N ARG A 143 -8.61 -15.76 -5.99
CA ARG A 143 -9.58 -16.83 -5.78
C ARG A 143 -8.87 -18.17 -5.52
N ASP A 144 -9.33 -18.87 -4.49
CA ASP A 144 -8.88 -20.22 -4.08
C ASP A 144 -7.42 -20.34 -3.61
N VAL A 145 -6.72 -19.21 -3.45
CA VAL A 145 -5.50 -19.11 -2.66
C VAL A 145 -5.85 -18.84 -1.20
N ILE A 146 -5.13 -19.49 -0.29
CA ILE A 146 -5.37 -19.45 1.15
C ILE A 146 -4.21 -18.70 1.82
N ILE A 147 -4.53 -17.56 2.45
CA ILE A 147 -3.58 -16.78 3.26
C ILE A 147 -3.76 -17.18 4.72
N GLY A 148 -2.73 -17.81 5.29
CA GLY A 148 -2.61 -18.04 6.72
C GLY A 148 -2.08 -16.80 7.42
N VAL A 149 -2.80 -16.30 8.42
CA VAL A 149 -2.42 -15.12 9.20
C VAL A 149 -2.10 -15.56 10.62
N ILE A 150 -0.88 -15.31 11.08
CA ILE A 150 -0.39 -15.67 12.41
C ILE A 150 -0.35 -14.41 13.28
N ASP A 151 -1.33 -14.22 14.18
CA ASP A 151 -1.58 -12.92 14.79
C ASP A 151 -2.36 -12.99 16.13
N THR A 152 -3.08 -11.93 16.52
CA THR A 152 -3.88 -11.80 17.77
C THR A 152 -5.30 -12.38 17.67
N GLY A 153 -5.65 -12.99 16.53
CA GLY A 153 -6.99 -13.53 16.26
C GLY A 153 -7.74 -12.71 15.22
N VAL A 154 -9.02 -13.03 15.04
CA VAL A 154 -9.89 -12.36 14.05
C VAL A 154 -11.23 -11.98 14.67
N TRP A 155 -11.82 -10.86 14.26
CA TRP A 155 -13.21 -10.51 14.51
C TRP A 155 -14.09 -11.00 13.36
N PRO A 156 -14.66 -12.22 13.43
CA PRO A 156 -15.25 -12.89 12.27
C PRO A 156 -16.49 -12.18 11.71
N GLU A 157 -17.22 -11.42 12.52
CA GLU A 157 -18.42 -10.68 12.10
C GLU A 157 -18.11 -9.41 11.31
N SER A 158 -16.84 -9.01 11.19
CA SER A 158 -16.48 -7.82 10.41
C SER A 158 -17.01 -7.96 8.98
N PRO A 159 -17.58 -6.88 8.39
CA PRO A 159 -18.00 -6.89 6.99
C PRO A 159 -16.89 -7.31 6.01
N SER A 160 -15.63 -7.09 6.38
CA SER A 160 -14.45 -7.51 5.59
C SER A 160 -14.32 -9.03 5.46
N PHE A 161 -14.99 -9.82 6.29
CA PHE A 161 -14.97 -11.29 6.22
C PHE A 161 -16.29 -11.89 5.77
N ARG A 162 -17.18 -11.08 5.18
CA ARG A 162 -18.36 -11.59 4.48
C ARG A 162 -17.96 -12.39 3.25
N GLU A 163 -18.78 -13.37 2.90
CA GLU A 163 -18.56 -14.27 1.75
C GLU A 163 -19.30 -13.85 0.48
N ASP A 164 -19.73 -12.59 0.40
CA ASP A 164 -20.41 -12.04 -0.78
C ASP A 164 -19.53 -12.25 -2.03
N GLY A 165 -20.11 -12.85 -3.08
CA GLY A 165 -19.40 -13.17 -4.32
C GLY A 165 -18.44 -14.38 -4.24
N MET A 166 -18.44 -15.12 -3.14
CA MET A 166 -17.58 -16.31 -2.92
C MET A 166 -18.35 -17.61 -2.77
N THR A 167 -19.64 -17.57 -2.42
CA THR A 167 -20.48 -18.75 -2.15
C THR A 167 -20.69 -19.67 -3.35
N SER A 168 -20.47 -19.18 -4.57
CA SER A 168 -20.52 -20.00 -5.79
C SER A 168 -19.25 -20.85 -6.01
N SER A 169 -18.16 -20.61 -5.26
CA SER A 169 -16.93 -21.40 -5.33
C SER A 169 -16.72 -22.17 -4.02
N PRO A 170 -16.68 -23.53 -4.05
CA PRO A 170 -16.44 -24.31 -2.86
C PRO A 170 -15.09 -23.98 -2.22
N ILE A 171 -14.96 -24.20 -0.91
CA ILE A 171 -13.67 -24.10 -0.23
C ILE A 171 -12.69 -25.08 -0.91
N PRO A 172 -11.44 -24.68 -1.23
CA PRO A 172 -10.51 -25.52 -1.97
C PRO A 172 -10.30 -26.88 -1.32
N ALA A 173 -10.38 -27.98 -2.08
CA ALA A 173 -10.29 -29.34 -1.54
C ALA A 173 -8.96 -29.67 -0.84
N LYS A 174 -7.91 -28.87 -1.08
CA LYS A 174 -6.62 -28.97 -0.39
C LYS A 174 -6.66 -28.51 1.08
N TRP A 175 -7.66 -27.69 1.43
CA TRP A 175 -7.83 -27.14 2.76
C TRP A 175 -8.22 -28.23 3.76
N LYS A 176 -7.48 -28.29 4.87
CA LYS A 176 -7.68 -29.28 5.95
C LYS A 176 -7.87 -28.66 7.33
N GLY A 177 -7.82 -27.34 7.41
CA GLY A 177 -8.02 -26.64 8.67
C GLY A 177 -9.49 -26.68 9.13
N MET A 178 -9.73 -26.08 10.29
CA MET A 178 -11.03 -26.09 10.95
C MET A 178 -11.38 -24.74 11.55
N CYS A 179 -12.66 -24.59 11.90
CA CYS A 179 -13.14 -23.50 12.74
C CYS A 179 -13.16 -23.98 14.19
N GLU A 180 -12.10 -23.68 14.94
CA GLU A 180 -11.92 -24.16 16.31
C GLU A 180 -12.89 -23.41 17.26
N VAL A 181 -13.70 -24.16 18.00
CA VAL A 181 -14.67 -23.61 18.96
C VAL A 181 -13.96 -23.16 20.23
N GLY A 182 -14.34 -22.00 20.76
CA GLY A 182 -13.86 -21.47 22.03
C GLY A 182 -14.83 -20.47 22.65
N GLN A 183 -14.36 -19.69 23.62
CA GLN A 183 -15.14 -18.61 24.22
C GLN A 183 -15.63 -17.60 23.16
N ASP A 184 -16.94 -17.35 23.13
CA ASP A 184 -17.60 -16.44 22.18
C ASP A 184 -17.21 -16.66 20.71
N PHE A 185 -16.82 -17.89 20.36
CA PHE A 185 -16.42 -18.29 19.03
C PHE A 185 -16.92 -19.70 18.71
N ASN A 186 -17.90 -19.81 17.81
CA ASN A 186 -18.48 -21.10 17.43
C ASN A 186 -18.07 -21.49 15.99
N ALA A 187 -18.28 -22.76 15.64
CA ALA A 187 -17.84 -23.29 14.35
C ALA A 187 -18.54 -22.63 13.12
N SER A 188 -19.72 -22.01 13.32
CA SER A 188 -20.43 -21.31 12.24
C SER A 188 -19.91 -19.89 11.97
N MET A 189 -18.91 -19.42 12.74
CA MET A 189 -18.27 -18.13 12.48
C MET A 189 -17.28 -18.17 11.31
N CYS A 190 -16.88 -19.36 10.86
CA CYS A 190 -16.17 -19.53 9.60
C CYS A 190 -17.17 -19.68 8.45
N ASN A 191 -16.79 -19.18 7.29
CA ASN A 191 -17.58 -19.15 6.07
C ASN A 191 -16.66 -19.33 4.84
N SER A 192 -17.15 -19.02 3.64
CA SER A 192 -16.33 -19.15 2.42
C SER A 192 -15.18 -18.12 2.35
N LYS A 193 -15.20 -17.06 3.16
CA LYS A 193 -14.14 -16.04 3.21
C LYS A 193 -13.11 -16.34 4.31
N LEU A 194 -13.56 -16.40 5.57
CA LEU A 194 -12.78 -16.87 6.71
C LEU A 194 -13.01 -18.38 6.84
N ILE A 195 -12.15 -19.18 6.20
CA ILE A 195 -12.37 -20.63 6.06
C ILE A 195 -11.87 -21.44 7.27
N GLY A 196 -11.11 -20.81 8.15
CA GLY A 196 -10.61 -21.41 9.37
C GLY A 196 -10.11 -20.39 10.38
N ALA A 197 -10.21 -20.76 11.65
CA ALA A 197 -9.75 -19.97 12.76
C ALA A 197 -9.32 -20.92 13.89
N ARG A 198 -8.07 -20.82 14.30
CA ARG A 198 -7.46 -21.66 15.34
C ARG A 198 -6.67 -20.80 16.31
N TYR A 199 -6.40 -21.33 17.50
CA TYR A 199 -5.67 -20.59 18.53
C TYR A 199 -4.71 -21.49 19.32
N PHE A 200 -3.61 -20.90 19.79
CA PHE A 200 -2.50 -21.61 20.42
C PHE A 200 -2.08 -20.86 21.69
N ASN A 201 -2.37 -21.45 22.85
CA ASN A 201 -2.00 -20.92 24.17
C ASN A 201 -1.58 -22.02 25.15
N LYS A 202 -1.26 -23.22 24.65
CA LYS A 202 -0.97 -24.37 25.51
C LYS A 202 0.33 -24.14 26.28
N ALA A 203 1.34 -23.58 25.63
CA ALA A 203 2.59 -23.27 26.30
C ALA A 203 2.42 -22.10 27.28
N LEU A 204 1.65 -21.08 26.91
CA LEU A 204 1.34 -19.97 27.81
C LEU A 204 0.61 -20.45 29.09
N LYS A 205 -0.37 -21.36 28.96
CA LYS A 205 -1.05 -22.02 30.09
C LYS A 205 -0.10 -22.88 30.92
N ALA A 206 0.80 -23.62 30.28
CA ALA A 206 1.75 -24.48 30.98
C ALA A 206 2.76 -23.65 31.80
N ASN A 207 3.24 -22.53 31.26
CA ASN A 207 4.19 -21.65 31.94
C ASN A 207 3.52 -20.79 33.03
N ASN A 208 2.23 -20.46 32.85
CA ASN A 208 1.45 -19.69 33.81
C ASN A 208 0.12 -20.40 34.15
N PRO A 209 0.11 -21.45 34.99
CA PRO A 209 -1.09 -22.27 35.23
C PRO A 209 -2.28 -21.52 35.86
N ASN A 210 -2.01 -20.42 36.57
CA ASN A 210 -3.04 -19.58 37.20
C ASN A 210 -3.56 -18.47 36.26
N LEU A 211 -3.06 -18.40 35.02
CA LEU A 211 -3.47 -17.40 34.06
C LEU A 211 -4.92 -17.63 33.61
N THR A 212 -5.74 -16.59 33.73
CA THR A 212 -7.09 -16.59 33.18
C THR A 212 -7.10 -15.75 31.92
N PHE A 213 -7.49 -16.36 30.80
CA PHE A 213 -7.62 -15.64 29.53
C PHE A 213 -8.91 -14.82 29.54
N THR A 214 -8.80 -13.57 29.12
CA THR A 214 -9.96 -12.70 28.87
C THR A 214 -10.84 -13.23 27.73
N MET A 215 -10.23 -13.85 26.71
CA MET A 215 -10.91 -14.42 25.55
C MET A 215 -10.20 -15.69 25.08
N ASP A 216 -10.58 -16.87 25.62
CA ASP A 216 -9.97 -18.18 25.28
C ASP A 216 -10.55 -18.77 23.98
N SER A 217 -10.31 -18.08 22.87
CA SER A 217 -10.67 -18.49 21.51
C SER A 217 -9.85 -17.75 20.46
N ALA A 218 -10.11 -18.04 19.17
CA ALA A 218 -9.55 -17.32 18.04
C ALA A 218 -10.15 -15.90 17.83
N ARG A 219 -11.14 -15.49 18.64
CA ARG A 219 -11.68 -14.13 18.60
C ARG A 219 -10.60 -13.12 18.95
N ASP A 220 -10.51 -12.08 18.14
CA ASP A 220 -9.59 -10.97 18.37
C ASP A 220 -10.10 -10.06 19.50
N SER A 221 -9.30 -9.91 20.53
CA SER A 221 -9.54 -8.99 21.65
C SER A 221 -8.52 -7.84 21.69
N PHE A 222 -7.65 -7.75 20.69
CA PHE A 222 -6.62 -6.72 20.56
C PHE A 222 -6.78 -5.86 19.30
N GLY A 223 -7.28 -6.46 18.21
CA GLY A 223 -7.65 -5.81 16.95
C GLY A 223 -6.61 -5.91 15.84
N HIS A 224 -5.34 -6.17 16.18
CA HIS A 224 -4.23 -6.22 15.23
C HIS A 224 -4.44 -7.32 14.17
N GLY A 225 -4.80 -8.54 14.55
CA GLY A 225 -5.04 -9.63 13.61
C GLY A 225 -6.24 -9.42 12.69
N THR A 226 -7.28 -8.76 13.17
CA THR A 226 -8.43 -8.31 12.35
C THR A 226 -7.98 -7.29 11.29
N HIS A 227 -7.12 -6.35 11.69
CA HIS A 227 -6.58 -5.31 10.81
C HIS A 227 -5.65 -5.90 9.74
N THR A 228 -4.70 -6.75 10.13
CA THR A 228 -3.73 -7.36 9.21
C THR A 228 -4.38 -8.32 8.22
N SER A 229 -5.30 -9.18 8.68
CA SER A 229 -6.00 -10.13 7.81
C SER A 229 -6.93 -9.44 6.80
N SER A 230 -7.63 -8.38 7.20
CA SER A 230 -8.45 -7.57 6.28
C SER A 230 -7.62 -6.71 5.32
N THR A 231 -6.41 -6.32 5.70
CA THR A 231 -5.44 -5.69 4.77
C THR A 231 -4.96 -6.67 3.70
N ALA A 232 -4.65 -7.91 4.07
CA ALA A 232 -4.19 -8.92 3.12
C ALA A 232 -5.32 -9.34 2.16
N ALA A 233 -6.49 -9.65 2.71
CA ALA A 233 -7.59 -10.24 1.97
C ALA A 233 -8.94 -9.86 2.56
N GLY A 234 -9.22 -8.62 2.94
CA GLY A 234 -10.59 -8.18 3.23
C GLY A 234 -11.46 -8.22 1.96
N ASN A 235 -12.72 -8.63 2.09
CA ASN A 235 -13.71 -8.49 1.03
C ASN A 235 -14.13 -7.01 0.89
N TYR A 236 -14.89 -6.69 -0.16
CA TYR A 236 -15.35 -5.33 -0.44
C TYR A 236 -16.36 -4.84 0.63
N VAL A 237 -16.09 -3.67 1.20
CA VAL A 237 -16.98 -3.02 2.17
C VAL A 237 -17.11 -1.55 1.85
N ASP A 238 -18.29 -1.15 1.39
CA ASP A 238 -18.60 0.23 1.03
C ASP A 238 -18.67 1.14 2.27
N HIS A 239 -18.36 2.43 2.06
CA HIS A 239 -18.44 3.48 3.08
C HIS A 239 -17.59 3.24 4.34
N ALA A 240 -16.55 2.42 4.25
CA ALA A 240 -15.56 2.28 5.30
C ALA A 240 -14.79 3.60 5.47
N SER A 241 -14.63 4.04 6.72
CA SER A 241 -13.90 5.26 7.04
C SER A 241 -13.36 5.21 8.47
N PHE A 242 -12.33 6.01 8.75
CA PHE A 242 -11.94 6.33 10.12
C PHE A 242 -12.65 7.62 10.53
N PHE A 243 -13.82 7.50 11.15
CA PHE A 243 -14.64 8.64 11.57
C PHE A 243 -14.86 9.71 10.47
N GLY A 244 -15.00 9.30 9.21
CA GLY A 244 -15.16 10.17 8.04
C GLY A 244 -13.86 10.52 7.29
N TYR A 245 -12.69 10.17 7.82
CA TYR A 245 -11.43 10.19 7.07
C TYR A 245 -11.27 8.91 6.25
N ALA A 246 -10.54 8.98 5.14
CA ALA A 246 -10.28 7.86 4.22
C ALA A 246 -11.56 7.15 3.73
N GLU A 247 -12.67 7.87 3.62
CA GLU A 247 -13.95 7.29 3.21
C GLU A 247 -13.86 6.65 1.81
N GLY A 248 -14.26 5.38 1.73
CA GLY A 248 -14.30 4.62 0.49
C GLY A 248 -14.70 3.16 0.71
N THR A 249 -14.39 2.33 -0.27
CA THR A 249 -14.61 0.88 -0.27
C THR A 249 -13.37 0.19 0.30
N ALA A 250 -13.46 -0.34 1.51
CA ALA A 250 -12.39 -1.16 2.06
C ALA A 250 -12.32 -2.49 1.33
N ARG A 251 -11.09 -2.95 1.07
CA ARG A 251 -10.79 -4.27 0.51
C ARG A 251 -9.32 -4.59 0.75
N GLY A 252 -9.00 -5.87 0.90
CA GLY A 252 -7.62 -6.32 0.95
C GLY A 252 -6.95 -6.29 -0.41
N ILE A 253 -5.65 -6.57 -0.42
CA ILE A 253 -4.87 -6.70 -1.65
C ILE A 253 -5.34 -7.91 -2.50
N ALA A 254 -5.77 -9.00 -1.86
CA ALA A 254 -6.39 -10.14 -2.54
C ALA A 254 -7.85 -10.35 -2.08
N PRO A 255 -8.82 -9.57 -2.59
CA PRO A 255 -10.19 -9.57 -2.10
C PRO A 255 -10.92 -10.92 -2.15
N ARG A 256 -10.54 -11.81 -3.08
CA ARG A 256 -11.14 -13.16 -3.22
C ARG A 256 -10.28 -14.29 -2.66
N ALA A 257 -9.11 -14.00 -2.09
CA ALA A 257 -8.35 -14.99 -1.34
C ALA A 257 -9.11 -15.41 -0.07
N ARG A 258 -8.88 -16.66 0.35
CA ARG A 258 -9.44 -17.21 1.58
C ARG A 258 -8.52 -16.84 2.76
N VAL A 259 -9.10 -16.58 3.92
CA VAL A 259 -8.36 -16.26 5.15
C VAL A 259 -8.42 -17.45 6.10
N ALA A 260 -7.27 -17.82 6.66
CA ALA A 260 -7.16 -18.76 7.76
C ALA A 260 -6.41 -18.10 8.93
N MET A 261 -7.09 -17.91 10.06
CA MET A 261 -6.51 -17.24 11.23
C MET A 261 -5.89 -18.24 12.20
N TYR A 262 -4.68 -17.94 12.68
CA TYR A 262 -3.98 -18.69 13.70
C TYR A 262 -3.56 -17.72 14.82
N LYS A 263 -4.36 -17.64 15.88
CA LYS A 263 -4.09 -16.78 17.02
C LYS A 263 -2.98 -17.37 17.89
N VAL A 264 -1.87 -16.64 18.02
CA VAL A 264 -0.71 -17.04 18.82
C VAL A 264 -0.26 -15.95 19.79
N ILE A 265 -0.83 -14.75 19.68
CA ILE A 265 -0.62 -13.62 20.59
C ILE A 265 -1.89 -13.36 21.40
N TRP A 266 -1.68 -13.11 22.70
CA TRP A 266 -2.73 -12.87 23.68
C TRP A 266 -2.43 -11.60 24.45
N GLY A 267 -3.46 -10.94 24.98
CA GLY A 267 -3.26 -9.76 25.86
C GLY A 267 -2.48 -10.12 27.12
N GLU A 268 -2.55 -11.38 27.53
CA GLU A 268 -1.85 -11.97 28.66
C GLU A 268 -0.39 -12.37 28.34
N GLY A 269 0.04 -12.24 27.09
CA GLY A 269 1.39 -12.59 26.62
C GLY A 269 1.39 -13.65 25.53
N PHE A 270 2.56 -14.23 25.27
CA PHE A 270 2.75 -15.25 24.24
C PHE A 270 3.94 -16.15 24.58
N GLN A 271 4.07 -17.27 23.87
CA GLN A 271 5.20 -18.19 23.99
C GLN A 271 5.70 -18.61 22.61
N SER A 272 7.02 -18.63 22.42
CA SER A 272 7.66 -18.95 21.14
C SER A 272 7.26 -20.33 20.58
N SER A 273 6.93 -21.29 21.44
CA SER A 273 6.40 -22.61 21.07
C SER A 273 4.96 -22.58 20.56
N ASP A 274 4.10 -21.68 21.06
CA ASP A 274 2.75 -21.49 20.53
C ASP A 274 2.80 -20.87 19.11
N PHE A 275 3.78 -19.98 18.83
CA PHE A 275 4.04 -19.50 17.46
C PHE A 275 4.45 -20.62 16.52
N LEU A 276 5.41 -21.45 16.93
CA LEU A 276 5.87 -22.60 16.15
C LEU A 276 4.69 -23.54 15.84
N ALA A 277 3.87 -23.84 16.84
CA ALA A 277 2.69 -24.68 16.67
C ALA A 277 1.65 -24.06 15.72
N GLY A 278 1.44 -22.74 15.79
CA GLY A 278 0.55 -22.03 14.87
C GLY A 278 1.02 -22.10 13.43
N ILE A 279 2.31 -21.85 13.17
CA ILE A 279 2.89 -21.93 11.82
C ILE A 279 2.89 -23.38 11.31
N ASP A 280 3.29 -24.35 12.12
CA ASP A 280 3.28 -25.77 11.76
C ASP A 280 1.88 -26.24 11.36
N GLN A 281 0.88 -25.85 12.14
CA GLN A 281 -0.50 -26.17 11.85
C GLN A 281 -1.00 -25.48 10.57
N ALA A 282 -0.63 -24.22 10.33
CA ALA A 282 -0.99 -23.53 9.10
C ALA A 282 -0.43 -24.24 7.85
N VAL A 283 0.83 -24.68 7.91
CA VAL A 283 1.44 -25.49 6.84
C VAL A 283 0.69 -26.82 6.66
N ALA A 284 0.33 -27.50 7.75
CA ALA A 284 -0.41 -28.77 7.69
C ALA A 284 -1.84 -28.62 7.11
N ASP A 285 -2.49 -27.49 7.40
CA ASP A 285 -3.84 -27.17 6.93
C ASP A 285 -3.88 -26.83 5.42
N GLY A 286 -2.71 -26.57 4.81
CA GLY A 286 -2.56 -26.36 3.37
C GLY A 286 -2.70 -24.91 2.93
N VAL A 287 -2.24 -23.95 3.75
CA VAL A 287 -2.12 -22.54 3.34
C VAL A 287 -1.11 -22.39 2.19
N ASP A 288 -1.27 -21.35 1.37
CA ASP A 288 -0.37 -21.05 0.25
C ASP A 288 0.62 -19.92 0.55
N VAL A 289 0.21 -19.01 1.43
CA VAL A 289 0.99 -17.84 1.85
C VAL A 289 0.81 -17.66 3.36
N LEU A 290 1.88 -17.28 4.05
CA LEU A 290 1.86 -16.88 5.46
C LEU A 290 2.11 -15.37 5.58
N SER A 291 1.31 -14.71 6.41
CA SER A 291 1.50 -13.32 6.82
C SER A 291 1.90 -13.29 8.29
N LEU A 292 3.12 -12.85 8.58
CA LEU A 292 3.70 -12.75 9.92
C LEU A 292 3.98 -11.28 10.26
N SER A 293 3.03 -10.63 10.91
CA SER A 293 3.17 -9.23 11.38
C SER A 293 3.74 -9.18 12.80
N ILE A 294 4.73 -10.03 13.05
CA ILE A 294 5.24 -10.40 14.38
C ILE A 294 6.74 -10.70 14.28
N GLY A 295 7.48 -10.53 15.37
CA GLY A 295 8.90 -10.89 15.45
C GLY A 295 9.40 -10.88 16.89
N PHE A 296 10.58 -11.44 17.11
CA PHE A 296 11.31 -11.31 18.37
C PHE A 296 12.19 -10.06 18.32
N ASP A 297 12.23 -9.30 19.42
CA ASP A 297 13.16 -8.17 19.57
C ASP A 297 14.59 -8.64 19.97
N GLU A 298 14.93 -9.90 19.68
CA GLU A 298 16.18 -10.56 20.05
C GLU A 298 16.89 -11.19 18.84
N ASP A 299 18.22 -11.10 18.81
CA ASP A 299 19.05 -11.64 17.73
C ASP A 299 19.36 -13.12 17.93
N LEU A 300 18.35 -13.96 17.68
CA LEU A 300 18.50 -15.41 17.80
C LEU A 300 19.19 -16.02 16.56
N PRO A 301 20.12 -16.97 16.73
CA PRO A 301 20.61 -17.76 15.61
C PRO A 301 19.48 -18.62 15.03
N PHE A 302 19.54 -18.96 13.74
CA PHE A 302 18.40 -19.61 13.06
C PHE A 302 17.98 -20.95 13.68
N TYR A 303 18.88 -21.67 14.35
CA TYR A 303 18.58 -22.94 15.02
C TYR A 303 17.94 -22.79 16.41
N GLU A 304 17.87 -21.56 16.96
CA GLU A 304 17.15 -21.23 18.20
C GLU A 304 15.95 -20.32 17.94
N ASN A 305 15.81 -19.79 16.72
CA ASN A 305 14.69 -18.94 16.31
C ASN A 305 13.50 -19.78 15.79
N PRO A 306 12.37 -19.87 16.52
CA PRO A 306 11.25 -20.71 16.12
C PRO A 306 10.53 -20.24 14.85
N ILE A 307 10.57 -18.93 14.56
CA ILE A 307 10.04 -18.38 13.30
C ILE A 307 10.93 -18.87 12.15
N ALA A 308 12.26 -18.78 12.28
CA ALA A 308 13.17 -19.28 11.25
C ALA A 308 12.98 -20.78 10.98
N ILE A 309 12.92 -21.61 12.03
CA ILE A 309 12.76 -23.07 11.92
C ILE A 309 11.43 -23.43 11.24
N SER A 310 10.31 -22.87 11.71
CA SER A 310 8.99 -23.19 11.18
C SER A 310 8.81 -22.69 9.74
N THR A 311 9.25 -21.47 9.43
CA THR A 311 9.19 -20.90 8.08
C THR A 311 10.08 -21.60 7.07
N PHE A 312 11.16 -22.27 7.50
CA PHE A 312 11.94 -23.14 6.62
C PHE A 312 11.05 -24.28 6.08
N GLY A 313 10.17 -24.83 6.93
CA GLY A 313 9.21 -25.87 6.52
C GLY A 313 8.11 -25.38 5.62
N ALA A 314 7.61 -24.17 5.85
CA ALA A 314 6.70 -23.51 4.93
C ALA A 314 7.35 -23.38 3.54
N MET A 315 8.59 -22.88 3.48
CA MET A 315 9.33 -22.71 2.23
C MET A 315 9.55 -24.05 1.49
N GLU A 316 9.89 -25.14 2.21
CA GLU A 316 10.03 -26.48 1.62
C GLU A 316 8.73 -26.99 0.96
N LYS A 317 7.58 -26.51 1.43
CA LYS A 317 6.26 -26.82 0.87
C LYS A 317 5.82 -25.82 -0.20
N GLY A 318 6.68 -24.87 -0.58
CA GLY A 318 6.40 -23.86 -1.59
C GLY A 318 5.47 -22.74 -1.11
N ILE A 319 5.35 -22.57 0.22
CA ILE A 319 4.57 -21.51 0.86
C ILE A 319 5.43 -20.24 0.97
N VAL A 320 4.91 -19.13 0.48
CA VAL A 320 5.59 -17.83 0.59
C VAL A 320 5.35 -17.26 1.98
N VAL A 321 6.40 -16.76 2.64
CA VAL A 321 6.29 -16.12 3.96
C VAL A 321 6.58 -14.63 3.81
N SER A 322 5.57 -13.80 4.12
CA SER A 322 5.73 -12.35 4.33
C SER A 322 5.97 -12.08 5.80
N HIS A 323 6.98 -11.26 6.11
CA HIS A 323 7.42 -10.99 7.47
C HIS A 323 7.71 -9.50 7.67
N ALA A 324 7.07 -8.88 8.66
CA ALA A 324 7.34 -7.50 9.05
C ALA A 324 8.82 -7.29 9.44
N GLY A 325 9.44 -6.20 8.97
CA GLY A 325 10.84 -5.89 9.26
C GLY A 325 11.14 -5.32 10.65
N GLY A 326 10.10 -4.91 11.40
CA GLY A 326 10.24 -4.29 12.72
C GLY A 326 10.07 -2.76 12.69
N ASN A 327 9.79 -2.19 13.86
CA ASN A 327 9.43 -0.77 14.04
C ASN A 327 10.42 -0.01 14.96
N THR A 328 11.68 -0.44 15.01
CA THR A 328 12.74 0.14 15.88
C THR A 328 13.76 0.98 15.09
N GLY A 329 13.41 1.38 13.87
CA GLY A 329 14.18 2.31 13.06
C GLY A 329 14.28 3.72 13.68
N PRO A 330 15.06 4.64 13.06
CA PRO A 330 15.76 4.50 11.79
C PRO A 330 17.23 4.05 11.95
N GLY A 331 17.60 3.57 13.15
CA GLY A 331 18.97 3.16 13.47
C GLY A 331 19.50 2.09 12.52
N PHE A 332 20.78 2.18 12.18
CA PHE A 332 21.49 1.11 11.47
C PHE A 332 21.44 -0.18 12.32
N LEU A 333 21.30 -1.35 11.69
CA LEU A 333 21.09 -2.64 12.38
C LEU A 333 19.89 -2.59 13.34
N SER A 334 18.71 -2.21 12.86
CA SER A 334 17.47 -2.28 13.66
C SER A 334 16.50 -3.36 13.19
N LEU A 335 16.81 -4.08 12.10
CA LEU A 335 16.03 -5.25 11.68
C LEU A 335 16.20 -6.39 12.67
N PHE A 336 15.09 -7.03 13.02
CA PHE A 336 15.04 -8.32 13.68
C PHE A 336 14.50 -9.38 12.71
N ASP A 337 14.74 -10.66 13.02
CA ASP A 337 14.21 -11.82 12.28
C ASP A 337 14.38 -11.78 10.75
N SER A 338 15.48 -11.21 10.30
CA SER A 338 15.90 -11.14 8.90
C SER A 338 16.26 -12.52 8.30
N ILE A 339 15.25 -13.36 8.07
CA ILE A 339 15.37 -14.76 7.65
C ILE A 339 15.54 -14.89 6.12
N PRO A 340 16.55 -15.62 5.61
CA PRO A 340 16.83 -15.72 4.17
C PRO A 340 15.71 -16.34 3.32
N TRP A 341 14.88 -17.21 3.89
CA TRP A 341 13.78 -17.88 3.18
C TRP A 341 12.41 -17.20 3.36
N SER A 342 12.38 -16.02 3.98
CA SER A 342 11.19 -15.18 4.13
C SER A 342 11.36 -13.85 3.39
N VAL A 343 10.26 -13.18 3.07
CA VAL A 343 10.24 -11.81 2.52
C VAL A 343 10.12 -10.83 3.69
N THR A 344 11.19 -10.11 4.00
CA THR A 344 11.23 -9.09 5.05
C THR A 344 10.79 -7.75 4.49
N VAL A 345 9.75 -7.15 5.09
CA VAL A 345 9.02 -6.01 4.51
C VAL A 345 9.25 -4.74 5.32
N ALA A 346 9.69 -3.67 4.64
CA ALA A 346 9.75 -2.31 5.17
C ALA A 346 8.41 -1.57 5.04
N ALA A 347 8.19 -0.56 5.88
CA ALA A 347 7.00 0.27 5.85
C ALA A 347 7.26 1.61 5.14
N GLY A 348 6.44 1.89 4.14
CA GLY A 348 6.40 3.17 3.43
C GLY A 348 5.10 3.93 3.64
N SER A 349 5.16 5.24 3.46
CA SER A 349 3.98 6.09 3.36
C SER A 349 3.20 5.85 2.07
N ILE A 350 1.95 6.30 2.05
CA ILE A 350 1.12 6.40 0.84
C ILE A 350 0.89 7.87 0.50
N ASP A 351 0.40 8.15 -0.70
CA ASP A 351 0.06 9.50 -1.19
C ASP A 351 -1.28 10.02 -0.62
N ARG A 352 -1.64 9.61 0.60
CA ARG A 352 -2.84 10.04 1.34
C ARG A 352 -2.45 10.94 2.50
N PHE A 353 -3.17 12.04 2.68
CA PHE A 353 -2.96 12.99 3.76
C PHE A 353 -4.28 13.40 4.41
N PHE A 354 -4.31 13.35 5.74
CA PHE A 354 -5.46 13.76 6.54
C PHE A 354 -5.30 15.20 6.97
N THR A 355 -6.34 16.01 6.74
CA THR A 355 -6.19 17.46 6.82
C THR A 355 -7.38 18.15 7.48
N GLY A 356 -7.05 19.27 8.12
CA GLY A 356 -7.98 20.30 8.53
C GLY A 356 -7.62 21.63 7.90
N THR A 357 -8.64 22.45 7.62
CA THR A 357 -8.46 23.79 7.07
C THR A 357 -8.56 24.82 8.19
N LEU A 358 -7.52 25.62 8.37
CA LEU A 358 -7.50 26.81 9.22
C LEU A 358 -7.81 28.04 8.36
N SER A 359 -8.83 28.81 8.72
CA SER A 359 -9.16 30.08 8.05
C SER A 359 -9.15 31.22 9.05
N LEU A 360 -8.38 32.27 8.75
CA LEU A 360 -8.22 33.46 9.59
C LEU A 360 -9.11 34.60 9.10
N GLY A 361 -9.42 35.56 9.99
CA GLY A 361 -10.29 36.69 9.65
C GLY A 361 -9.75 37.67 8.61
N ASN A 362 -8.44 37.66 8.35
CA ASN A 362 -7.82 38.41 7.27
C ASN A 362 -7.89 37.71 5.88
N GLY A 363 -8.60 36.57 5.79
CA GLY A 363 -8.73 35.78 4.57
C GLY A 363 -7.61 34.75 4.35
N PHE A 364 -6.55 34.76 5.16
CA PHE A 364 -5.49 33.76 5.09
C PHE A 364 -6.04 32.38 5.44
N THR A 365 -5.73 31.37 4.62
CA THR A 365 -6.20 30.00 4.80
C THR A 365 -5.04 29.03 4.63
N VAL A 366 -4.92 28.09 5.57
CA VAL A 366 -3.87 27.05 5.59
C VAL A 366 -4.52 25.68 5.64
N THR A 367 -3.97 24.75 4.88
CA THR A 367 -4.33 23.33 4.94
C THR A 367 -3.30 22.65 5.83
N GLY A 368 -3.68 22.35 7.07
CA GLY A 368 -2.84 21.67 8.05
C GLY A 368 -3.16 20.18 8.17
N TRP A 369 -2.41 19.46 9.00
CA TRP A 369 -2.69 18.07 9.37
C TRP A 369 -3.64 18.00 10.58
N THR A 370 -4.53 17.02 10.58
CA THR A 370 -5.35 16.66 11.76
C THR A 370 -6.01 15.30 11.53
N LEU A 371 -6.25 14.59 12.62
CA LEU A 371 -7.08 13.38 12.67
C LEU A 371 -8.24 13.52 13.66
N PHE A 372 -8.62 14.76 14.02
CA PHE A 372 -9.68 14.96 15.02
C PHE A 372 -10.98 14.26 14.56
N PRO A 373 -11.52 13.30 15.33
CA PRO A 373 -12.50 12.32 14.82
C PRO A 373 -13.94 12.86 14.76
N ALA A 374 -14.17 14.15 15.04
CA ALA A 374 -15.49 14.76 15.01
C ALA A 374 -15.55 16.04 14.17
N SER A 375 -16.76 16.40 13.75
CA SER A 375 -17.01 17.66 13.05
C SER A 375 -17.24 18.76 14.10
N ALA A 376 -16.19 19.15 14.82
CA ALA A 376 -16.29 20.20 15.83
C ALA A 376 -16.65 21.54 15.19
N LEU A 377 -17.55 22.28 15.83
CA LEU A 377 -17.92 23.65 15.44
C LEU A 377 -16.87 24.62 15.97
N VAL A 378 -15.83 24.86 15.17
CA VAL A 378 -14.81 25.89 15.41
C VAL A 378 -15.01 26.98 14.36
N GLU A 379 -15.90 27.93 14.65
CA GLU A 379 -16.28 29.00 13.72
C GLU A 379 -16.09 30.37 14.37
N LYS A 380 -15.25 31.20 13.73
CA LYS A 380 -14.92 32.58 14.13
C LYS A 380 -14.65 32.74 15.63
N LEU A 381 -13.90 31.80 16.21
CA LEU A 381 -13.49 31.89 17.61
C LEU A 381 -12.25 32.80 17.73
N PRO A 382 -12.09 33.55 18.85
CA PRO A 382 -10.93 34.39 19.05
C PRO A 382 -9.63 33.58 19.01
N LEU A 383 -8.63 34.10 18.29
CA LEU A 383 -7.31 33.51 18.17
C LEU A 383 -6.39 34.15 19.19
N TYR A 384 -5.84 33.34 20.09
CA TYR A 384 -5.05 33.77 21.22
C TYR A 384 -3.58 33.35 21.05
N TYR A 385 -2.68 34.31 21.24
CA TYR A 385 -1.25 34.07 21.31
C TYR A 385 -0.65 34.87 22.46
N ASN A 386 0.02 34.19 23.37
CA ASN A 386 0.80 34.80 24.43
C ASN A 386 2.05 33.96 24.67
N LYS A 387 3.22 34.61 24.63
CA LYS A 387 4.52 33.94 24.73
C LYS A 387 4.67 33.11 26.01
N THR A 388 4.01 33.51 27.11
CA THR A 388 4.07 32.80 28.41
C THR A 388 3.42 31.42 28.39
N VAL A 389 2.43 31.18 27.51
CA VAL A 389 1.70 29.90 27.41
C VAL A 389 1.77 29.25 26.03
N ALA A 390 2.48 29.87 25.08
CA ALA A 390 2.62 29.36 23.72
C ALA A 390 3.44 28.06 23.62
N SER A 391 4.13 27.63 24.68
CA SER A 391 4.73 26.29 24.76
C SER A 391 3.67 25.19 24.80
N CYS A 392 2.45 25.49 25.26
CA CYS A 392 1.31 24.57 25.38
C CYS A 392 1.60 23.28 26.15
N ASP A 393 2.50 23.30 27.12
CA ASP A 393 3.01 22.12 27.84
C ASP A 393 2.51 22.00 29.29
N SER A 394 1.72 22.97 29.78
CA SER A 394 1.09 22.94 31.12
C SER A 394 -0.41 23.09 31.02
N THR A 395 -1.13 22.08 31.52
CA THR A 395 -2.61 22.09 31.55
C THR A 395 -3.13 23.20 32.47
N GLU A 396 -2.44 23.44 33.59
CA GLU A 396 -2.79 24.45 34.59
C GLU A 396 -2.66 25.86 34.00
N LEU A 397 -1.50 26.20 33.43
CA LEU A 397 -1.26 27.52 32.83
C LEU A 397 -2.21 27.80 31.66
N LEU A 398 -2.47 26.80 30.82
CA LEU A 398 -3.44 26.91 29.74
C LEU A 398 -4.84 27.23 30.29
N SER A 399 -5.26 26.53 31.35
CA SER A 399 -6.61 26.70 31.92
C SER A 399 -6.79 28.02 32.69
N GLU A 400 -5.70 28.55 33.27
CA GLU A 400 -5.69 29.80 34.02
C GLU A 400 -5.60 31.05 33.13
N GLN A 401 -4.76 31.01 32.07
CA GLN A 401 -4.40 32.20 31.30
C GLN A 401 -5.08 32.31 29.93
N VAL A 402 -5.50 31.19 29.33
CA VAL A 402 -6.20 31.22 28.03
C VAL A 402 -7.68 31.50 28.27
N PRO A 403 -8.25 32.58 27.71
CA PRO A 403 -9.66 32.87 27.90
C PRO A 403 -10.57 31.75 27.36
N PHE A 404 -11.69 31.55 28.04
CA PHE A 404 -12.68 30.55 27.65
C PHE A 404 -13.12 30.75 26.19
N ARG A 405 -13.22 29.64 25.46
CA ARG A 405 -13.59 29.57 24.03
C ARG A 405 -12.59 30.20 23.04
N ASN A 406 -11.36 30.42 23.44
CA ASN A 406 -10.30 30.83 22.51
C ASN A 406 -9.59 29.65 21.86
N ILE A 407 -9.07 29.90 20.66
CA ILE A 407 -8.12 29.04 19.95
C ILE A 407 -6.72 29.48 20.36
N ILE A 408 -5.93 28.59 20.98
CA ILE A 408 -4.53 28.88 21.34
C ILE A 408 -3.59 28.52 20.17
N ILE A 409 -2.57 29.34 19.95
CA ILE A 409 -1.44 29.00 19.06
C ILE A 409 -0.30 28.42 19.91
N CYS A 410 0.11 27.21 19.57
CA CYS A 410 1.23 26.49 20.17
C CYS A 410 2.46 26.59 19.25
N GLU A 411 3.57 27.08 19.79
CA GLU A 411 4.85 27.17 19.08
C GLU A 411 5.51 25.80 18.93
N ASN A 412 6.42 25.70 17.97
CA ASN A 412 7.20 24.48 17.77
C ASN A 412 8.23 24.33 18.89
N THR A 413 7.97 23.41 19.81
CA THR A 413 8.88 23.03 20.91
C THR A 413 9.62 21.71 20.64
N GLY A 414 9.32 21.04 19.53
CA GLY A 414 9.75 19.66 19.26
C GLY A 414 8.98 18.58 20.04
N SER A 415 7.97 18.96 20.84
CA SER A 415 7.21 18.04 21.71
C SER A 415 5.70 18.07 21.42
N PHE A 416 5.31 17.84 20.15
CA PHE A 416 3.91 17.94 19.71
C PHE A 416 2.94 17.11 20.57
N PHE A 417 3.28 15.85 20.88
CA PHE A 417 2.38 14.97 21.64
C PHE A 417 2.12 15.46 23.06
N SER A 418 3.14 15.99 23.73
CA SER A 418 2.99 16.59 25.06
C SER A 418 2.09 17.83 25.00
N GLN A 419 2.20 18.63 23.93
CA GLN A 419 1.32 19.78 23.71
C GLN A 419 -0.14 19.33 23.51
N LEU A 420 -0.34 18.33 22.65
CA LEU A 420 -1.67 17.78 22.37
C LEU A 420 -2.31 17.18 23.63
N GLU A 421 -1.52 16.49 24.46
CA GLU A 421 -1.98 15.95 25.74
C GLU A 421 -2.40 17.07 26.71
N ALA A 422 -1.57 18.09 26.92
CA ALA A 422 -1.90 19.21 27.80
C ALA A 422 -3.13 19.99 27.32
N ILE A 423 -3.22 20.25 26.01
CA ILE A 423 -4.38 20.88 25.39
C ILE A 423 -5.65 20.05 25.61
N SER A 424 -5.58 18.74 25.41
CA SER A 424 -6.74 17.83 25.58
C SER A 424 -7.27 17.73 27.02
N ARG A 425 -6.47 18.16 28.00
CA ARG A 425 -6.84 18.20 29.43
C ARG A 425 -7.19 19.61 29.92
N SER A 426 -7.04 20.62 29.08
CA SER A 426 -7.34 22.02 29.40
C SER A 426 -8.79 22.41 29.05
N ASN A 427 -9.14 23.68 29.23
CA ASN A 427 -10.45 24.25 28.89
C ASN A 427 -10.47 25.04 27.55
N VAL A 428 -9.38 24.97 26.75
CA VAL A 428 -9.26 25.72 25.49
C VAL A 428 -10.19 25.16 24.41
N ALA A 429 -10.69 26.00 23.50
CA ALA A 429 -11.68 25.57 22.51
C ALA A 429 -11.08 24.68 21.42
N ALA A 430 -9.89 25.06 20.96
CA ALA A 430 -9.11 24.36 19.96
C ALA A 430 -7.65 24.87 20.00
N ALA A 431 -6.76 24.23 19.25
CA ALA A 431 -5.38 24.66 19.14
C ALA A 431 -4.86 24.65 17.69
N VAL A 432 -4.03 25.64 17.36
CA VAL A 432 -3.16 25.62 16.19
C VAL A 432 -1.77 25.21 16.65
N PHE A 433 -1.30 24.04 16.23
CA PHE A 433 0.03 23.56 16.56
C PHE A 433 0.99 23.88 15.42
N ILE A 434 2.12 24.51 15.73
CA ILE A 434 3.19 24.72 14.76
C ILE A 434 4.20 23.59 14.95
N SER A 435 4.34 22.71 13.97
CA SER A 435 5.25 21.55 14.08
C SER A 435 5.66 21.04 12.70
N ASP A 436 6.88 20.55 12.63
CA ASP A 436 7.48 19.79 11.53
C ASP A 436 7.90 18.39 11.98
N ASP A 437 7.31 17.90 13.08
CA ASP A 437 7.63 16.60 13.67
C ASP A 437 7.27 15.45 12.69
N PRO A 438 8.23 14.60 12.28
CA PRO A 438 7.96 13.48 11.38
C PRO A 438 6.94 12.48 11.93
N LEU A 439 6.78 12.41 13.26
CA LEU A 439 5.84 11.53 13.94
C LEU A 439 4.37 11.84 13.63
N LEU A 440 4.06 13.05 13.17
CA LEU A 440 2.71 13.45 12.73
C LEU A 440 2.16 12.54 11.63
N SER A 441 3.05 11.98 10.79
CA SER A 441 2.64 11.17 9.65
C SER A 441 2.26 9.74 9.99
N VAL A 442 2.37 9.34 11.27
CA VAL A 442 2.13 7.98 11.74
C VAL A 442 1.16 7.89 12.91
N ASP A 443 0.88 9.03 13.57
CA ASP A 443 0.00 9.09 14.73
C ASP A 443 -1.48 8.85 14.37
N GLU A 444 -2.15 8.13 15.26
CA GLU A 444 -3.51 7.61 15.07
C GLU A 444 -4.53 8.37 15.94
N GLN A 445 -4.06 9.25 16.84
CA GLN A 445 -4.90 9.92 17.84
C GLN A 445 -4.81 11.44 17.79
N PHE A 446 -5.97 12.09 17.65
CA PHE A 446 -6.07 13.54 17.76
C PHE A 446 -7.26 13.90 18.66
N PRO A 447 -7.08 13.88 20.00
CA PRO A 447 -8.21 13.86 20.93
C PRO A 447 -8.93 15.20 21.10
N TRP A 448 -8.35 16.31 20.65
CA TRP A 448 -8.91 17.64 20.85
C TRP A 448 -9.02 18.41 19.53
N PRO A 449 -9.99 19.31 19.31
CA PRO A 449 -10.05 20.10 18.09
C PRO A 449 -8.74 20.88 17.85
N GLY A 450 -8.14 20.69 16.69
CA GLY A 450 -6.92 21.40 16.34
C GLY A 450 -6.35 21.00 15.00
N VAL A 451 -5.41 21.82 14.53
CA VAL A 451 -4.73 21.67 13.25
C VAL A 451 -3.25 21.90 13.44
N VAL A 452 -2.44 21.04 12.84
CA VAL A 452 -0.98 21.17 12.81
C VAL A 452 -0.57 21.83 11.50
N ILE A 453 0.22 22.89 11.58
CA ILE A 453 0.69 23.67 10.45
C ILE A 453 2.21 23.74 10.42
N SER A 454 2.76 24.02 9.25
CA SER A 454 4.20 24.11 9.07
C SER A 454 4.78 25.30 9.86
N PRO A 455 6.07 25.26 10.25
CA PRO A 455 6.77 26.42 10.82
C PRO A 455 6.68 27.69 9.95
N ASN A 456 6.64 27.54 8.62
CA ASN A 456 6.52 28.65 7.68
C ASN A 456 5.15 29.32 7.79
N ASP A 457 4.07 28.54 7.78
CA ASP A 457 2.71 29.06 7.95
C ASP A 457 2.49 29.63 9.34
N GLY A 458 3.09 29.00 10.36
CA GLY A 458 3.00 29.40 11.76
C GLY A 458 3.41 30.84 12.03
N GLN A 459 4.43 31.34 11.33
CA GLN A 459 4.84 32.74 11.45
C GLN A 459 3.72 33.70 11.03
N ALA A 460 3.05 33.43 9.92
CA ALA A 460 1.94 34.27 9.43
C ALA A 460 0.75 34.25 10.41
N VAL A 461 0.44 33.08 10.99
CA VAL A 461 -0.64 32.92 11.98
C VAL A 461 -0.32 33.71 13.26
N ILE A 462 0.91 33.63 13.78
CA ILE A 462 1.33 34.39 14.98
C ILE A 462 1.28 35.89 14.72
N GLN A 463 1.73 36.35 13.55
CA GLN A 463 1.69 37.78 13.21
C GLN A 463 0.25 38.30 13.16
N TYR A 464 -0.66 37.56 12.52
CA TYR A 464 -2.08 37.89 12.52
C TYR A 464 -2.68 37.94 13.93
N ALA A 465 -2.33 37.00 14.81
CA ALA A 465 -2.81 37.01 16.20
C ALA A 465 -2.37 38.25 17.01
N LYS A 466 -1.38 39.01 16.53
CA LYS A 466 -0.86 40.22 17.19
C LYS A 466 -1.43 41.53 16.65
N THR A 467 -2.27 41.52 15.61
CA THR A 467 -2.65 42.76 14.88
C THR A 467 -3.65 43.67 15.60
N GLY A 468 -3.96 43.46 16.89
CA GLY A 468 -4.78 44.38 17.71
C GLY A 468 -6.29 44.39 17.42
N ASP A 469 -6.70 44.07 16.20
CA ASP A 469 -8.10 43.94 15.77
C ASP A 469 -8.61 42.52 16.03
N GLU A 470 -9.10 42.24 17.25
CA GLU A 470 -9.79 40.99 17.68
C GLU A 470 -9.64 39.80 16.70
N PRO A 471 -8.43 39.20 16.60
CA PRO A 471 -8.15 38.20 15.59
C PRO A 471 -8.98 36.95 15.85
N TRP A 472 -9.49 36.33 14.79
CA TRP A 472 -10.31 35.12 14.90
C TRP A 472 -9.89 34.08 13.86
N ALA A 473 -10.19 32.83 14.18
CA ALA A 473 -9.98 31.71 13.27
C ALA A 473 -11.16 30.74 13.26
N SER A 474 -11.28 30.00 12.16
CA SER A 474 -12.21 28.88 12.00
C SER A 474 -11.43 27.63 11.58
N MET A 475 -11.91 26.45 11.98
CA MET A 475 -11.34 25.17 11.58
C MET A 475 -12.40 24.24 10.98
N LYS A 476 -12.02 23.51 9.94
CA LYS A 476 -12.81 22.40 9.37
C LYS A 476 -11.99 21.13 9.38
N PHE A 477 -12.61 20.01 9.74
CA PHE A 477 -11.99 18.69 9.90
C PHE A 477 -12.51 17.68 8.87
N LYS A 478 -12.09 16.41 8.98
CA LYS A 478 -12.59 15.27 8.17
C LYS A 478 -12.38 15.40 6.67
N LYS A 479 -11.24 15.97 6.27
CA LYS A 479 -10.85 16.05 4.87
C LYS A 479 -9.66 15.11 4.61
N THR A 480 -9.76 14.37 3.52
CA THR A 480 -8.70 13.47 3.04
C THR A 480 -8.26 13.94 1.66
N ILE A 481 -6.96 14.10 1.47
CA ILE A 481 -6.34 14.45 0.19
C ILE A 481 -5.56 13.24 -0.31
N LEU A 482 -5.63 12.97 -1.61
CA LEU A 482 -4.87 11.91 -2.30
C LEU A 482 -3.90 12.55 -3.31
N GLY A 483 -2.88 11.81 -3.75
CA GLY A 483 -1.87 12.31 -4.68
C GLY A 483 -0.83 13.22 -4.05
N THR A 484 -0.59 13.13 -2.74
CA THR A 484 0.48 13.90 -2.09
C THR A 484 1.86 13.47 -2.58
N LYS A 485 2.80 14.42 -2.59
CA LYS A 485 4.15 14.23 -3.08
C LYS A 485 5.17 14.72 -2.04
N PRO A 486 6.30 14.02 -1.86
CA PRO A 486 6.63 12.72 -2.47
C PRO A 486 5.91 11.56 -1.79
N ALA A 487 5.56 10.50 -2.54
CA ALA A 487 5.10 9.23 -2.00
C ALA A 487 5.41 8.06 -2.97
N PRO A 488 5.83 6.89 -2.47
CA PRO A 488 6.06 6.60 -1.06
C PRO A 488 7.39 7.21 -0.55
N ALA A 489 7.50 7.34 0.77
CA ALA A 489 8.75 7.55 1.49
C ALA A 489 8.86 6.47 2.57
N VAL A 490 10.07 5.98 2.87
CA VAL A 490 10.25 5.02 3.98
C VAL A 490 10.07 5.73 5.31
N GLU A 491 9.35 5.09 6.21
CA GLU A 491 8.99 5.67 7.49
C GLU A 491 10.15 5.65 8.49
N TYR A 492 10.12 6.61 9.43
CA TYR A 492 11.18 6.74 10.43
C TYR A 492 11.26 5.49 11.32
N TYR A 493 10.12 4.91 11.70
CA TYR A 493 10.05 3.74 12.57
C TYR A 493 10.50 2.45 11.85
N SER A 494 10.43 2.40 10.51
CA SER A 494 10.74 1.17 9.78
C SER A 494 12.19 0.76 10.05
N SER A 495 12.40 -0.44 10.57
CA SER A 495 13.73 -0.97 10.89
C SER A 495 14.62 -1.08 9.65
N ARG A 496 15.93 -0.92 9.85
CA ARG A 496 16.97 -0.79 8.81
C ARG A 496 18.00 -1.90 8.91
N GLY A 497 18.47 -2.34 7.74
CA GLY A 497 19.55 -3.30 7.64
C GLY A 497 20.91 -2.71 8.02
N PRO A 498 21.98 -3.53 7.90
CA PRO A 498 21.97 -4.94 7.49
C PRO A 498 21.25 -5.87 8.48
N SER A 499 21.04 -7.12 8.06
CA SER A 499 20.62 -8.20 8.96
C SER A 499 21.63 -8.38 10.09
N ARG A 500 21.17 -8.50 11.34
CA ARG A 500 22.02 -8.84 12.49
C ARG A 500 22.38 -10.33 12.54
N THR A 501 21.50 -11.20 12.04
CA THR A 501 21.73 -12.67 12.07
C THR A 501 22.62 -13.15 10.92
N TYR A 502 22.42 -12.61 9.71
CA TYR A 502 23.14 -13.00 8.50
C TYR A 502 23.38 -11.80 7.56
N THR A 503 24.48 -11.10 7.79
CA THR A 503 24.86 -9.84 7.13
C THR A 503 25.15 -9.96 5.62
N ARG A 504 25.31 -11.16 5.07
CA ARG A 504 25.66 -11.40 3.66
C ARG A 504 24.46 -11.41 2.70
N ILE A 505 23.26 -11.16 3.20
CA ILE A 505 22.05 -10.91 2.38
C ILE A 505 21.52 -9.51 2.72
N LEU A 506 21.23 -8.73 1.68
CA LEU A 506 20.61 -7.42 1.85
C LEU A 506 19.18 -7.57 2.39
N LYS A 507 18.90 -6.87 3.49
CA LYS A 507 17.56 -6.75 4.08
C LYS A 507 17.28 -5.29 4.46
N PRO A 508 16.02 -4.83 4.45
CA PRO A 508 14.80 -5.56 4.10
C PRO A 508 14.78 -5.92 2.60
N ASP A 509 13.86 -6.78 2.16
CA ASP A 509 13.81 -7.22 0.76
C ASP A 509 13.17 -6.18 -0.15
N LEU A 510 12.10 -5.55 0.33
CA LEU A 510 11.31 -4.54 -0.36
C LEU A 510 10.43 -3.77 0.64
N MET A 511 9.73 -2.74 0.16
CA MET A 511 8.85 -1.87 0.93
C MET A 511 7.40 -1.99 0.47
N ALA A 512 6.45 -1.82 1.38
CA ALA A 512 5.02 -1.75 1.08
C ALA A 512 4.30 -0.70 1.95
N PRO A 513 3.04 -0.34 1.63
CA PRO A 513 2.26 0.62 2.42
C PRO A 513 2.13 0.18 3.89
N GLY A 514 2.64 0.99 4.81
CA GLY A 514 2.66 0.66 6.24
C GLY A 514 2.14 1.75 7.17
N SER A 515 2.03 3.02 6.72
CA SER A 515 1.52 4.11 7.57
C SER A 515 0.05 4.41 7.37
N LEU A 516 -0.65 4.57 8.49
CA LEU A 516 -2.05 4.97 8.57
C LEU A 516 -2.93 4.20 7.57
N VAL A 517 -2.78 2.87 7.56
CA VAL A 517 -3.56 1.96 6.72
C VAL A 517 -4.94 1.77 7.35
N LEU A 518 -5.99 1.96 6.55
CA LEU A 518 -7.38 1.79 7.01
C LEU A 518 -7.79 0.34 6.79
N ALA A 519 -8.11 -0.40 7.84
CA ALA A 519 -8.59 -1.77 7.76
C ALA A 519 -9.57 -2.10 8.91
N ALA A 520 -10.11 -3.31 8.89
CA ALA A 520 -11.15 -3.72 9.84
C ALA A 520 -10.63 -3.72 11.28
N TRP A 521 -11.54 -3.43 12.22
CA TRP A 521 -11.27 -3.34 13.64
C TRP A 521 -12.44 -3.94 14.43
N PRO A 522 -12.19 -4.62 15.58
CA PRO A 522 -13.27 -5.06 16.44
C PRO A 522 -14.10 -3.87 16.96
N PRO A 523 -15.43 -3.85 16.77
CA PRO A 523 -16.28 -2.70 17.10
C PRO A 523 -16.44 -2.48 18.61
N ASN A 524 -15.96 -3.39 19.44
CA ASN A 524 -15.96 -3.28 20.90
C ASN A 524 -14.63 -2.74 21.45
N LEU A 525 -13.64 -2.45 20.60
CA LEU A 525 -12.35 -1.88 20.98
C LEU A 525 -12.29 -0.40 20.63
N ILE A 526 -11.53 0.34 21.44
CA ILE A 526 -11.30 1.77 21.24
C ILE A 526 -10.49 1.96 19.94
N ALA A 527 -11.06 2.69 18.99
CA ALA A 527 -10.38 3.08 17.75
C ALA A 527 -9.81 4.51 17.83
N SER A 528 -10.44 5.39 18.60
CA SER A 528 -9.94 6.74 18.88
C SER A 528 -10.57 7.29 20.17
N LYS A 529 -10.30 8.54 20.52
CA LYS A 529 -10.88 9.20 21.71
C LYS A 529 -11.13 10.68 21.46
N ILE A 530 -12.08 11.26 22.19
CA ILE A 530 -12.26 12.71 22.31
C ILE A 530 -12.01 13.11 23.77
N GLY A 531 -11.14 14.10 23.96
CA GLY A 531 -10.61 14.46 25.28
C GLY A 531 -9.90 13.29 25.95
N SER A 532 -9.84 13.33 27.28
CA SER A 532 -9.23 12.28 28.10
C SER A 532 -10.17 11.11 28.43
N SER A 533 -11.48 11.25 28.19
CA SER A 533 -12.49 10.37 28.80
C SER A 533 -13.55 9.80 27.86
N ILE A 534 -13.64 10.24 26.59
CA ILE A 534 -14.67 9.75 25.66
C ILE A 534 -14.04 8.77 24.66
N PRO A 535 -14.12 7.45 24.89
CA PRO A 535 -13.66 6.47 23.91
C PRO A 535 -14.58 6.47 22.69
N LEU A 536 -14.00 6.29 21.52
CA LEU A 536 -14.72 6.12 20.27
C LEU A 536 -14.46 4.72 19.71
N LEU A 537 -15.54 4.06 19.32
CA LEU A 537 -15.53 2.74 18.70
C LEU A 537 -15.77 2.88 17.20
N SER A 538 -15.22 1.95 16.41
CA SER A 538 -15.38 1.92 14.95
C SER A 538 -15.15 0.51 14.43
N ASP A 539 -15.82 0.15 13.32
CA ASP A 539 -15.57 -1.10 12.58
C ASP A 539 -14.26 -1.05 11.78
N TYR A 540 -13.68 0.14 11.61
CA TYR A 540 -12.45 0.38 10.86
C TYR A 540 -11.55 1.39 11.59
N THR A 541 -10.24 1.13 11.58
CA THR A 541 -9.25 2.04 12.16
C THR A 541 -8.02 2.22 11.28
N LEU A 542 -7.30 3.33 11.51
CA LEU A 542 -6.00 3.59 10.92
C LEU A 542 -4.92 3.02 11.83
N LEU A 543 -4.02 2.19 11.31
CA LEU A 543 -2.82 1.75 12.02
C LEU A 543 -1.54 2.01 11.21
N SER A 544 -0.44 2.24 11.91
CA SER A 544 0.90 2.37 11.33
C SER A 544 1.85 1.27 11.80
N GLY A 545 2.66 0.72 10.89
CA GLY A 545 3.70 -0.24 11.21
C GLY A 545 4.14 -1.11 10.03
N THR A 546 5.31 -1.74 10.16
CA THR A 546 5.69 -2.87 9.27
C THR A 546 4.69 -4.02 9.36
N SER A 547 3.95 -4.12 10.46
CA SER A 547 2.79 -4.99 10.63
C SER A 547 1.68 -4.76 9.60
N MET A 548 1.50 -3.54 9.10
CA MET A 548 0.52 -3.21 8.06
C MET A 548 1.14 -3.39 6.66
N ALA A 549 2.45 -3.22 6.51
CA ALA A 549 3.16 -3.48 5.25
C ALA A 549 3.24 -4.98 4.90
N CYS A 550 3.48 -5.83 5.90
CA CYS A 550 3.54 -7.29 5.77
C CYS A 550 2.31 -7.92 5.06
N PRO A 551 1.06 -7.64 5.46
CA PRO A 551 -0.13 -8.21 4.83
C PRO A 551 -0.35 -7.70 3.39
N HIS A 552 0.14 -6.51 3.04
CA HIS A 552 0.13 -6.09 1.63
C HIS A 552 0.94 -7.05 0.75
N ILE A 553 2.14 -7.43 1.21
CA ILE A 553 3.01 -8.38 0.51
C ILE A 553 2.45 -9.79 0.52
N ALA A 554 1.83 -10.22 1.63
CA ALA A 554 1.13 -11.50 1.66
C ALA A 554 0.00 -11.55 0.62
N GLY A 555 -0.77 -10.46 0.49
CA GLY A 555 -1.81 -10.33 -0.53
C GLY A 555 -1.24 -10.37 -1.95
N VAL A 556 -0.19 -9.61 -2.26
CA VAL A 556 0.46 -9.66 -3.59
C VAL A 556 1.00 -11.05 -3.89
N ALA A 557 1.67 -11.68 -2.93
CA ALA A 557 2.17 -13.06 -3.07
C ALA A 557 1.04 -14.06 -3.33
N ALA A 558 -0.14 -13.87 -2.73
CA ALA A 558 -1.30 -14.70 -2.98
C ALA A 558 -1.83 -14.54 -4.41
N LEU A 559 -1.92 -13.30 -4.91
CA LEU A 559 -2.31 -13.04 -6.30
C LEU A 559 -1.30 -13.64 -7.30
N LEU A 560 0.01 -13.53 -7.00
CA LEU A 560 1.07 -14.14 -7.81
C LEU A 560 0.99 -15.67 -7.77
N LYS A 561 0.71 -16.27 -6.61
CA LYS A 561 0.53 -17.72 -6.48
C LYS A 561 -0.69 -18.22 -7.25
N ALA A 562 -1.79 -17.46 -7.27
CA ALA A 562 -2.96 -17.77 -8.10
C ALA A 562 -2.61 -17.76 -9.59
N SER A 563 -1.83 -16.77 -10.02
CA SER A 563 -1.43 -16.60 -11.43
C SER A 563 -0.34 -17.60 -11.86
N HIS A 564 0.53 -17.97 -10.93
CA HIS A 564 1.66 -18.89 -11.15
C HIS A 564 1.72 -19.99 -10.07
N PRO A 565 0.80 -20.98 -10.10
CA PRO A 565 0.67 -21.97 -9.03
C PRO A 565 1.94 -22.81 -8.78
N ASN A 566 2.75 -23.00 -9.84
CA ASN A 566 3.97 -23.82 -9.81
C ASN A 566 5.23 -23.05 -9.42
N TRP A 567 5.16 -21.72 -9.23
CA TRP A 567 6.32 -20.98 -8.77
C TRP A 567 6.68 -21.36 -7.33
N SER A 568 7.99 -21.47 -7.10
CA SER A 568 8.56 -21.62 -5.77
C SER A 568 8.35 -20.34 -4.95
N ALA A 569 8.50 -20.44 -3.63
CA ALA A 569 8.47 -19.27 -2.77
C ALA A 569 9.57 -18.24 -3.15
N ALA A 570 10.73 -18.73 -3.56
CA ALA A 570 11.85 -17.90 -3.99
C ALA A 570 11.57 -17.18 -5.33
N ALA A 571 10.92 -17.85 -6.28
CA ALA A 571 10.53 -17.24 -7.55
C ALA A 571 9.50 -16.12 -7.36
N ILE A 572 8.48 -16.32 -6.49
CA ILE A 572 7.50 -15.27 -6.15
C ILE A 572 8.19 -14.08 -5.47
N ARG A 573 9.09 -14.33 -4.50
CA ARG A 573 9.89 -13.26 -3.89
C ARG A 573 10.74 -12.53 -4.94
N SER A 574 11.40 -13.27 -5.83
CA SER A 574 12.23 -12.69 -6.88
C SER A 574 11.41 -11.78 -7.80
N ALA A 575 10.21 -12.22 -8.21
CA ALA A 575 9.34 -11.41 -9.03
C ALA A 575 9.00 -10.08 -8.35
N MET A 576 8.55 -10.13 -7.08
CA MET A 576 8.23 -8.94 -6.29
C MET A 576 9.43 -7.99 -6.11
N MET A 577 10.62 -8.54 -5.84
CA MET A 577 11.83 -7.73 -5.62
C MET A 577 12.36 -7.11 -6.92
N THR A 578 12.47 -7.90 -7.98
CA THR A 578 13.14 -7.46 -9.21
C THR A 578 12.35 -6.45 -10.03
N THR A 579 11.04 -6.38 -9.77
CA THR A 579 10.14 -5.41 -10.40
C THR A 579 9.68 -4.31 -9.45
N ALA A 580 10.22 -4.26 -8.21
CA ALA A 580 9.91 -3.19 -7.27
C ALA A 580 10.36 -1.83 -7.82
N ASN A 581 9.56 -0.80 -7.57
CA ASN A 581 9.83 0.57 -8.00
C ASN A 581 10.71 1.31 -6.97
N PRO A 582 11.94 1.72 -7.31
CA PRO A 582 12.80 2.47 -6.40
C PRO A 582 12.50 3.99 -6.35
N PHE A 583 11.50 4.46 -7.10
CA PHE A 583 11.14 5.86 -7.22
C PHE A 583 9.80 6.19 -6.57
N ASP A 584 9.65 7.45 -6.17
CA ASP A 584 8.40 8.06 -5.74
C ASP A 584 7.55 8.55 -6.92
N ASN A 585 6.34 9.03 -6.62
CA ASN A 585 5.40 9.63 -7.56
C ASN A 585 5.82 11.04 -8.09
N SER A 586 7.01 11.51 -7.72
CA SER A 586 7.71 12.65 -8.32
C SER A 586 8.84 12.20 -9.25
N ASN A 587 8.98 10.89 -9.49
CA ASN A 587 10.08 10.27 -10.25
C ASN A 587 11.46 10.54 -9.65
N HIS A 588 11.54 10.78 -8.34
CA HIS A 588 12.79 10.86 -7.61
C HIS A 588 13.01 9.57 -6.81
N PRO A 589 14.25 9.21 -6.45
CA PRO A 589 14.49 8.09 -5.55
C PRO A 589 13.69 8.24 -4.25
N ILE A 590 13.10 7.14 -3.77
CA ILE A 590 12.31 7.12 -2.53
C ILE A 590 13.10 7.79 -1.41
N GLN A 591 12.43 8.63 -0.63
CA GLN A 591 13.03 9.38 0.48
C GLN A 591 12.94 8.63 1.80
N ASP A 592 13.80 9.00 2.74
CA ASP A 592 13.92 8.45 4.09
C ASP A 592 13.53 9.49 5.16
N LYS A 593 12.32 9.35 5.71
CA LYS A 593 11.82 10.25 6.75
C LYS A 593 12.64 10.18 8.04
N GLY A 594 13.28 9.05 8.33
CA GLY A 594 14.14 8.88 9.50
C GLY A 594 15.53 9.50 9.33
N ARG A 595 15.88 10.00 8.14
CA ARG A 595 17.15 10.66 7.83
C ARG A 595 16.93 11.96 7.07
N ASN A 596 16.12 12.85 7.63
CA ASN A 596 15.85 14.19 7.11
C ASN A 596 15.41 14.21 5.63
N ASN A 597 14.62 13.22 5.20
CA ASN A 597 14.11 13.08 3.83
C ASN A 597 15.20 12.99 2.75
N THR A 598 16.38 12.49 3.10
CA THR A 598 17.43 12.12 2.13
C THR A 598 17.02 10.89 1.33
N PHE A 599 17.69 10.58 0.21
CA PHE A 599 17.38 9.38 -0.57
C PHE A 599 17.64 8.10 0.23
N ALA A 600 16.64 7.22 0.24
CA ALA A 600 16.66 5.99 0.99
C ALA A 600 17.69 5.01 0.42
N SER A 601 18.54 4.48 1.29
CA SER A 601 19.42 3.36 0.97
C SER A 601 18.60 2.08 0.76
N PRO A 602 19.06 1.11 -0.04
CA PRO A 602 18.47 -0.22 -0.08
C PRO A 602 18.47 -0.94 1.30
N LEU A 603 19.27 -0.50 2.27
CA LEU A 603 19.17 -0.95 3.67
C LEU A 603 17.88 -0.49 4.37
N ALA A 604 17.14 0.45 3.79
CA ALA A 604 15.86 0.95 4.29
C ALA A 604 14.67 0.44 3.46
N VAL A 605 14.81 0.40 2.13
CA VAL A 605 13.71 0.07 1.21
C VAL A 605 13.86 -1.26 0.49
N GLY A 606 14.97 -1.96 0.69
CA GLY A 606 15.32 -3.15 -0.08
C GLY A 606 15.39 -2.82 -1.58
N SER A 607 14.60 -3.54 -2.37
CA SER A 607 14.52 -3.36 -3.81
C SER A 607 13.71 -2.12 -4.22
N GLY A 608 12.89 -1.57 -3.32
CA GLY A 608 11.97 -0.46 -3.57
C GLY A 608 10.54 -0.77 -3.11
N GLN A 609 9.59 0.07 -3.50
CA GLN A 609 8.16 -0.15 -3.29
C GLN A 609 7.66 -1.32 -4.15
N ILE A 610 6.89 -2.23 -3.59
CA ILE A 610 6.22 -3.29 -4.36
C ILE A 610 5.40 -2.71 -5.53
N ASP A 611 5.57 -3.29 -6.71
CA ASP A 611 4.73 -3.02 -7.88
C ASP A 611 4.08 -4.33 -8.36
N PRO A 612 2.80 -4.57 -8.02
CA PRO A 612 2.14 -5.85 -8.27
C PRO A 612 2.01 -6.22 -9.75
N ASN A 613 1.75 -5.24 -10.63
CA ASN A 613 1.44 -5.55 -12.03
C ASN A 613 2.68 -6.00 -12.82
N PRO A 614 3.84 -5.33 -12.73
CA PRO A 614 5.09 -5.85 -13.28
C PRO A 614 5.51 -7.19 -12.68
N ALA A 615 5.24 -7.43 -11.38
CA ALA A 615 5.58 -8.70 -10.72
C ALA A 615 4.83 -9.90 -11.32
N LEU A 616 3.71 -9.70 -12.02
CA LEU A 616 2.98 -10.75 -12.73
C LEU A 616 3.82 -11.38 -13.86
N ASP A 617 4.62 -10.58 -14.57
CA ASP A 617 5.44 -11.04 -15.69
C ASP A 617 6.83 -10.40 -15.58
N PRO A 618 7.69 -10.89 -14.67
CA PRO A 618 8.98 -10.28 -14.39
C PRO A 618 10.03 -10.58 -15.48
N GLY A 619 9.73 -11.46 -16.44
CA GLY A 619 10.68 -11.96 -17.44
C GLY A 619 11.65 -12.99 -16.87
N LEU A 620 12.48 -12.61 -15.90
CA LEU A 620 13.46 -13.49 -15.25
C LEU A 620 13.26 -13.57 -13.73
N VAL A 621 13.62 -14.71 -13.13
CA VAL A 621 13.62 -14.89 -11.67
C VAL A 621 14.91 -15.52 -11.16
N TYR A 622 15.32 -15.11 -9.96
CA TYR A 622 16.34 -15.73 -9.13
C TYR A 622 15.68 -16.84 -8.28
N ASP A 623 15.67 -18.06 -8.82
CA ASP A 623 15.07 -19.21 -8.15
C ASP A 623 16.08 -19.92 -7.23
N LEU A 624 15.56 -20.57 -6.17
CA LEU A 624 16.32 -21.23 -5.13
C LEU A 624 15.64 -22.53 -4.70
N THR A 625 16.45 -23.49 -4.27
CA THR A 625 16.02 -24.75 -3.67
C THR A 625 16.30 -24.76 -2.17
N PRO A 626 15.64 -25.64 -1.39
CA PRO A 626 15.97 -25.81 0.03
C PRO A 626 17.45 -26.13 0.29
N GLN A 627 18.11 -26.87 -0.60
CA GLN A 627 19.53 -27.20 -0.47
C GLN A 627 20.43 -25.95 -0.57
N ASP A 628 20.03 -24.93 -1.32
CA ASP A 628 20.80 -23.68 -1.42
C ASP A 628 20.81 -22.92 -0.08
N TYR A 629 19.69 -22.92 0.64
CA TYR A 629 19.63 -22.39 2.00
C TYR A 629 20.44 -23.23 2.99
N VAL A 630 20.43 -24.56 2.85
CA VAL A 630 21.28 -25.43 3.70
C VAL A 630 22.75 -25.16 3.46
N ASN A 631 23.19 -24.89 2.23
CA ASN A 631 24.58 -24.52 1.95
C ASN A 631 25.01 -23.26 2.72
N VAL A 632 24.10 -22.30 2.95
CA VAL A 632 24.33 -21.14 3.83
C VAL A 632 24.46 -21.55 5.28
N LEU A 633 23.56 -22.39 5.80
CA LEU A 633 23.66 -22.91 7.17
C LEU A 633 24.97 -23.65 7.42
N CYS A 634 25.43 -24.43 6.43
CA CYS A 634 26.73 -25.12 6.47
C CYS A 634 27.89 -24.11 6.47
N TYR A 635 27.82 -23.05 5.67
CA TYR A 635 28.83 -21.97 5.66
C TYR A 635 28.89 -21.21 7.00
N MET A 636 27.77 -21.07 7.70
CA MET A 636 27.71 -20.45 9.04
C MET A 636 28.36 -21.32 10.14
N ASN A 637 29.01 -22.44 9.79
CA ASN A 637 29.63 -23.39 10.71
C ASN A 637 28.67 -23.96 11.75
N TYR A 638 27.38 -24.06 11.43
CA TYR A 638 26.43 -24.75 12.28
C TYR A 638 26.75 -26.24 12.37
N THR A 639 26.60 -26.81 13.56
CA THR A 639 26.75 -28.25 13.77
C THR A 639 25.67 -29.03 13.02
N LYS A 640 25.92 -30.33 12.79
CA LYS A 640 24.92 -31.21 12.17
C LYS A 640 23.57 -31.20 12.90
N ASN A 641 23.60 -31.14 14.23
CA ASN A 641 22.38 -31.09 15.04
C ASN A 641 21.66 -29.75 14.88
N GLN A 642 22.38 -28.62 14.86
CA GLN A 642 21.77 -27.30 14.62
C GLN A 642 21.14 -27.19 13.23
N ILE A 643 21.80 -27.70 12.19
CA ILE A 643 21.22 -27.76 10.84
C ILE A 643 20.00 -28.69 10.82
N LEU A 644 20.08 -29.83 11.52
CA LEU A 644 18.95 -30.75 11.64
C LEU A 644 17.77 -30.13 12.40
N THR A 645 18.01 -29.24 13.37
CA THR A 645 16.94 -28.49 14.05
C THR A 645 16.16 -27.62 13.08
N VAL A 646 16.83 -26.91 12.17
CA VAL A 646 16.17 -26.04 11.17
C VAL A 646 15.47 -26.85 10.09
N THR A 647 16.18 -27.84 9.52
CA THR A 647 15.70 -28.60 8.36
C THR A 647 14.74 -29.73 8.72
N ARG A 648 14.82 -30.24 9.96
CA ARG A 648 14.09 -31.41 10.49
C ARG A 648 14.30 -32.69 9.67
N SER A 649 15.30 -32.71 8.79
CA SER A 649 15.48 -33.75 7.78
C SER A 649 16.96 -34.00 7.49
N LYS A 650 17.30 -35.27 7.27
CA LYS A 650 18.65 -35.69 6.83
C LYS A 650 18.80 -35.73 5.31
N LEU A 651 17.81 -35.24 4.56
CA LEU A 651 17.82 -35.22 3.09
C LEU A 651 18.90 -34.28 2.53
N TYR A 652 19.29 -33.26 3.29
CA TYR A 652 20.26 -32.26 2.88
C TYR A 652 21.67 -32.58 3.37
N HIS A 653 22.67 -32.09 2.63
CA HIS A 653 24.08 -32.33 2.93
C HIS A 653 24.91 -31.05 2.87
N CYS A 654 26.03 -31.02 3.60
CA CYS A 654 26.98 -29.91 3.59
C CYS A 654 28.16 -30.14 2.62
N SER A 655 27.95 -30.81 1.49
CA SER A 655 29.04 -31.09 0.53
C SER A 655 29.59 -29.82 -0.13
N ASN A 656 28.75 -28.78 -0.31
CA ASN A 656 29.10 -27.53 -0.99
C ASN A 656 28.66 -26.30 -0.15
N PRO A 657 29.26 -26.06 1.03
CA PRO A 657 28.93 -24.89 1.84
C PRO A 657 29.23 -23.60 1.05
N SER A 658 28.29 -22.67 1.03
CA SER A 658 28.44 -21.42 0.28
C SER A 658 27.71 -20.26 0.98
N PRO A 659 28.34 -19.08 1.08
CA PRO A 659 27.66 -17.86 1.50
C PRO A 659 26.84 -17.20 0.39
N ASP A 660 27.06 -17.61 -0.85
CA ASP A 660 26.59 -16.88 -2.03
C ASP A 660 25.26 -17.45 -2.52
N LEU A 661 24.20 -17.04 -1.85
CA LEU A 661 22.83 -17.42 -2.21
C LEU A 661 22.44 -16.75 -3.54
N ASN A 662 21.72 -17.47 -4.41
CA ASN A 662 21.16 -16.93 -5.64
C ASN A 662 20.00 -15.95 -5.36
N TYR A 663 20.32 -14.82 -4.73
CA TYR A 663 19.39 -13.85 -4.19
C TYR A 663 19.28 -12.61 -5.12
N PRO A 664 18.10 -12.00 -5.28
CA PRO A 664 17.85 -10.87 -6.19
C PRO A 664 18.42 -9.53 -5.70
N SER A 665 19.45 -9.54 -4.86
CA SER A 665 20.16 -8.36 -4.36
C SER A 665 21.60 -8.69 -3.99
N PHE A 666 22.41 -7.65 -3.83
CA PHE A 666 23.84 -7.76 -3.51
C PHE A 666 24.19 -6.86 -2.33
N ILE A 667 24.85 -7.45 -1.33
CA ILE A 667 25.49 -6.70 -0.25
C ILE A 667 26.96 -7.12 -0.17
N MET A 668 27.85 -6.16 -0.22
CA MET A 668 29.28 -6.33 0.02
C MET A 668 29.65 -5.63 1.31
N LEU A 669 30.32 -6.38 2.20
CA LEU A 669 30.84 -5.85 3.46
C LEU A 669 32.31 -5.52 3.28
N TYR A 670 32.76 -4.39 3.84
CA TYR A 670 34.15 -3.96 3.76
C TYR A 670 34.71 -3.52 5.11
N SER A 671 36.02 -3.70 5.29
CA SER A 671 36.78 -3.19 6.43
C SER A 671 37.60 -1.96 6.03
N ASN A 672 38.02 -1.15 7.01
CA ASN A 672 38.62 0.17 6.78
C ASN A 672 40.04 0.15 6.16
N GLU A 673 40.68 -1.01 6.02
CA GLU A 673 42.13 -1.09 5.79
C GLU A 673 42.57 -1.54 4.37
N SER A 674 41.65 -1.80 3.41
CA SER A 674 42.07 -2.34 2.11
C SER A 674 41.13 -2.07 0.91
N ILE A 675 41.65 -2.29 -0.30
CA ILE A 675 40.81 -2.53 -1.49
C ILE A 675 40.13 -3.88 -1.28
N ALA A 676 38.81 -3.86 -1.12
CA ALA A 676 38.00 -5.06 -0.98
C ALA A 676 37.51 -5.50 -2.36
N VAL A 677 37.55 -6.80 -2.63
CA VAL A 677 37.01 -7.39 -3.84
C VAL A 677 36.03 -8.49 -3.44
N GLN A 678 34.81 -8.44 -3.96
CA GLN A 678 33.82 -9.49 -3.76
C GLN A 678 33.20 -9.91 -5.09
N THR A 679 33.15 -11.21 -5.30
CA THR A 679 32.54 -11.84 -6.47
C THR A 679 31.25 -12.55 -6.05
N PHE A 680 30.19 -12.32 -6.82
CA PHE A 680 28.88 -12.96 -6.65
C PHE A 680 28.53 -13.73 -7.92
N GLN A 681 28.02 -14.94 -7.77
CA GLN A 681 27.49 -15.77 -8.84
C GLN A 681 25.98 -15.81 -8.74
N ARG A 682 25.30 -15.60 -9.87
CA ARG A 682 23.84 -15.65 -9.95
C ARG A 682 23.40 -16.48 -11.13
N THR A 683 22.22 -17.07 -10.99
CA THR A 683 21.55 -17.85 -12.02
C THR A 683 20.14 -17.32 -12.19
N LEU A 684 19.82 -16.86 -13.40
CA LEU A 684 18.49 -16.39 -13.77
C LEU A 684 17.76 -17.49 -14.55
N THR A 685 16.49 -17.66 -14.22
CA THR A 685 15.57 -18.55 -14.95
C THR A 685 14.60 -17.69 -15.75
N ASN A 686 14.48 -17.94 -17.06
CA ASN A 686 13.48 -17.28 -17.90
C ASN A 686 12.08 -17.80 -17.57
N VAL A 687 11.18 -16.94 -17.13
CA VAL A 687 9.77 -17.25 -16.89
C VAL A 687 8.83 -16.56 -17.88
N GLY A 688 9.37 -15.74 -18.78
CA GLY A 688 8.68 -15.16 -19.92
C GLY A 688 8.20 -16.21 -20.93
N GLY A 689 7.36 -15.78 -21.87
CA GLY A 689 6.70 -16.66 -22.86
C GLY A 689 7.63 -17.19 -23.96
N ASP A 690 8.67 -16.44 -24.32
CA ASP A 690 9.41 -16.61 -25.57
C ASP A 690 10.94 -16.67 -25.36
N ALA A 691 11.66 -16.90 -26.46
CA ALA A 691 13.10 -16.65 -26.52
C ALA A 691 13.38 -15.15 -26.32
N ALA A 692 14.36 -14.82 -25.49
CA ALA A 692 14.64 -13.44 -25.12
C ALA A 692 16.14 -13.24 -24.87
N THR A 693 16.64 -12.08 -25.24
CA THR A 693 18.01 -11.64 -24.95
C THR A 693 17.95 -10.47 -23.98
N TYR A 694 18.79 -10.52 -22.95
CA TYR A 694 18.91 -9.49 -21.94
C TYR A 694 20.33 -8.93 -21.91
N ASN A 695 20.44 -7.61 -21.85
CA ASN A 695 21.68 -6.87 -21.68
C ASN A 695 21.76 -6.26 -20.27
N ALA A 696 22.93 -6.32 -19.64
CA ALA A 696 23.13 -5.76 -18.31
C ALA A 696 23.45 -4.26 -18.35
N GLU A 697 22.66 -3.47 -17.64
CA GLU A 697 22.93 -2.08 -17.27
C GLU A 697 23.41 -2.02 -15.82
N VAL A 698 24.45 -1.23 -15.54
CA VAL A 698 25.05 -1.13 -14.20
C VAL A 698 25.16 0.32 -13.76
N VAL A 699 24.66 0.58 -12.56
CA VAL A 699 24.95 1.79 -11.78
C VAL A 699 25.85 1.35 -10.63
N ALA A 700 27.14 1.63 -10.73
CA ALA A 700 28.10 1.25 -9.70
C ALA A 700 27.91 2.13 -8.45
N PRO A 701 27.97 1.56 -7.23
CA PRO A 701 28.10 2.35 -6.02
C PRO A 701 29.29 3.32 -6.09
N ALA A 702 29.15 4.53 -5.54
CA ALA A 702 30.23 5.51 -5.50
C ALA A 702 31.50 4.92 -4.86
N GLY A 703 32.67 5.21 -5.44
CA GLY A 703 33.97 4.68 -4.97
C GLY A 703 34.25 3.21 -5.35
N SER A 704 33.37 2.59 -6.15
CA SER A 704 33.52 1.18 -6.58
C SER A 704 33.58 1.01 -8.09
N LYS A 705 34.12 -0.14 -8.50
CA LYS A 705 34.08 -0.66 -9.87
C LYS A 705 33.30 -1.95 -9.88
N VAL A 706 32.25 -2.00 -10.70
CA VAL A 706 31.39 -3.18 -10.86
C VAL A 706 31.55 -3.74 -12.26
N THR A 707 31.81 -5.05 -12.35
CA THR A 707 32.03 -5.77 -13.62
C THR A 707 31.14 -7.01 -13.70
N ILE A 708 30.59 -7.29 -14.87
CA ILE A 708 29.66 -8.40 -15.10
C ILE A 708 30.18 -9.27 -16.24
N SER A 709 30.11 -10.59 -16.08
CA SER A 709 30.47 -11.56 -17.12
C SER A 709 29.56 -12.81 -17.10
N PRO A 710 28.93 -13.20 -18.23
CA PRO A 710 28.77 -12.40 -19.44
C PRO A 710 27.85 -11.19 -19.19
N ASN A 711 27.98 -10.11 -19.96
CA ASN A 711 27.11 -8.93 -19.89
C ASN A 711 25.82 -9.04 -20.74
N MET A 712 25.66 -10.17 -21.44
CA MET A 712 24.49 -10.51 -22.25
C MET A 712 24.07 -11.94 -21.94
N LEU A 713 22.77 -12.16 -21.75
CA LEU A 713 22.17 -13.48 -21.53
C LEU A 713 21.13 -13.76 -22.60
N VAL A 714 21.34 -14.83 -23.36
CA VAL A 714 20.44 -15.28 -24.42
C VAL A 714 19.69 -16.52 -23.96
N PHE A 715 18.37 -16.43 -23.86
CA PHE A 715 17.48 -17.53 -23.52
C PHE A 715 16.71 -17.97 -24.78
N SER A 716 16.78 -19.27 -25.09
CA SER A 716 16.11 -19.90 -26.23
C SER A 716 14.68 -20.33 -25.94
N LYS A 717 14.33 -20.52 -24.66
CA LYS A 717 13.01 -20.99 -24.24
C LYS A 717 12.67 -20.61 -22.80
N LYS A 718 11.38 -20.70 -22.48
CA LYS A 718 10.87 -20.64 -21.10
C LYS A 718 11.54 -21.72 -20.23
N PHE A 719 11.85 -21.35 -19.00
CA PHE A 719 12.54 -22.11 -17.95
C PHE A 719 14.02 -22.46 -18.24
N GLU A 720 14.60 -21.94 -19.32
CA GLU A 720 16.05 -22.00 -19.48
C GLU A 720 16.74 -21.18 -18.38
N LYS A 721 17.85 -21.71 -17.86
CA LYS A 721 18.69 -21.08 -16.84
C LYS A 721 19.99 -20.59 -17.45
N LYS A 722 20.40 -19.37 -17.13
CA LYS A 722 21.71 -18.83 -17.46
C LYS A 722 22.35 -18.21 -16.23
N SER A 723 23.67 -18.37 -16.11
CA SER A 723 24.43 -17.84 -14.98
C SER A 723 25.33 -16.69 -15.42
N TYR A 724 25.59 -15.78 -14.49
CA TYR A 724 26.55 -14.71 -14.65
C TYR A 724 27.28 -14.45 -13.34
N THR A 725 28.38 -13.73 -13.43
CA THR A 725 29.21 -13.31 -12.32
C THR A 725 29.21 -11.79 -12.23
N LEU A 726 29.00 -11.25 -11.03
CA LEU A 726 29.14 -9.84 -10.67
C LEU A 726 30.39 -9.71 -9.78
N ASN A 727 31.38 -8.93 -10.20
CA ASN A 727 32.57 -8.65 -9.41
C ASN A 727 32.60 -7.16 -9.03
N ILE A 728 32.71 -6.89 -7.73
CA ILE A 728 32.76 -5.56 -7.14
C ILE A 728 34.14 -5.35 -6.52
N GLU A 729 34.82 -4.30 -6.97
CA GLU A 729 36.06 -3.79 -6.38
C GLU A 729 35.76 -2.45 -5.72
N TYR A 730 36.06 -2.32 -4.44
CA TYR A 730 35.79 -1.11 -3.66
C TYR A 730 37.02 -0.66 -2.90
N LYS A 731 37.30 0.64 -2.95
CA LYS A 731 38.36 1.26 -2.16
C LYS A 731 37.71 2.14 -1.10
N ALA A 732 37.81 1.73 0.16
CA ALA A 732 37.28 2.51 1.28
C ALA A 732 38.00 3.85 1.39
N GLU A 733 37.25 4.96 1.37
CA GLU A 733 37.78 6.32 1.53
C GLU A 733 37.47 6.87 2.93
N GLY A 734 38.11 6.34 3.98
CA GLY A 734 38.24 6.95 5.33
C GLY A 734 36.98 7.27 6.15
N ASN A 735 35.82 7.50 5.53
CA ASN A 735 34.53 7.78 6.12
C ASN A 735 33.61 6.60 5.85
N GLU A 736 33.14 5.95 6.92
CA GLU A 736 32.23 4.81 6.92
C GLU A 736 30.84 5.20 6.37
N THR A 737 30.72 5.35 5.06
CA THR A 737 29.46 5.71 4.41
C THR A 737 28.94 4.56 3.55
N ASN A 738 27.70 4.15 3.82
CA ASN A 738 27.01 3.19 2.96
C ASN A 738 26.81 3.82 1.58
N THR A 739 27.23 3.11 0.54
CA THR A 739 27.06 3.52 -0.86
C THR A 739 26.31 2.44 -1.60
N TYR A 740 25.53 2.82 -2.62
CA TYR A 740 24.62 1.91 -3.28
C TYR A 740 24.48 2.19 -4.78
N GLY A 741 24.04 1.16 -5.48
CA GLY A 741 23.87 1.14 -6.92
C GLY A 741 22.88 0.04 -7.33
N SER A 742 22.94 -0.41 -8.57
CA SER A 742 22.10 -1.49 -9.05
C SER A 742 22.62 -2.12 -10.33
N ILE A 743 22.19 -3.36 -10.59
CA ILE A 743 22.21 -4.00 -11.90
C ILE A 743 20.78 -4.10 -12.42
N VAL A 744 20.59 -3.89 -13.71
CA VAL A 744 19.31 -4.14 -14.40
C VAL A 744 19.58 -5.01 -15.62
N TRP A 745 18.90 -6.14 -15.74
CA TRP A 745 18.83 -6.88 -17.00
C TRP A 745 17.66 -6.36 -17.82
N VAL A 746 17.97 -5.76 -18.96
CA VAL A 746 16.99 -5.16 -19.87
C VAL A 746 16.82 -6.08 -21.06
N GLU A 747 15.60 -6.51 -21.31
CA GLU A 747 15.26 -7.28 -22.50
C GLU A 747 15.40 -6.42 -23.76
N ASP A 748 15.89 -6.99 -24.87
CA ASP A 748 16.07 -6.25 -26.14
C ASP A 748 14.77 -5.64 -26.68
N SER A 749 13.62 -6.26 -26.39
CA SER A 749 12.30 -5.72 -26.75
C SER A 749 11.89 -4.51 -25.90
N GLY A 750 12.58 -4.27 -24.79
CA GLY A 750 12.24 -3.26 -23.78
C GLY A 750 11.10 -3.64 -22.84
N LYS A 751 10.49 -4.83 -22.99
CA LYS A 751 9.32 -5.25 -22.21
C LYS A 751 9.67 -5.56 -20.75
N HIS A 752 10.74 -6.32 -20.50
CA HIS A 752 11.16 -6.67 -19.14
C HIS A 752 12.41 -5.92 -18.68
N ARG A 753 12.39 -5.50 -17.41
CA ARG A 753 13.53 -4.91 -16.70
C ARG A 753 13.66 -5.58 -15.33
N VAL A 754 14.72 -6.37 -15.15
CA VAL A 754 14.94 -7.18 -13.94
C VAL A 754 16.02 -6.51 -13.11
N ARG A 755 15.62 -5.73 -12.10
CA ARG A 755 16.52 -4.90 -11.30
C ARG A 755 16.95 -5.60 -10.00
N SER A 756 18.22 -5.48 -9.64
CA SER A 756 18.73 -5.89 -8.32
C SER A 756 19.57 -4.77 -7.69
N PRO A 757 19.28 -4.35 -6.46
CA PRO A 757 20.08 -3.35 -5.76
C PRO A 757 21.44 -3.90 -5.33
N ILE A 758 22.43 -3.02 -5.30
CA ILE A 758 23.78 -3.27 -4.79
C ILE A 758 24.03 -2.32 -3.63
N VAL A 759 24.51 -2.85 -2.49
CA VAL A 759 24.93 -2.05 -1.33
C VAL A 759 26.34 -2.42 -0.92
N LEU A 760 27.16 -1.41 -0.66
CA LEU A 760 28.42 -1.55 0.07
C LEU A 760 28.21 -0.99 1.48
N SER A 761 28.49 -1.81 2.48
CA SER A 761 28.30 -1.49 3.90
C SER A 761 29.56 -1.80 4.69
N PRO A 762 29.92 -1.02 5.72
CA PRO A 762 30.95 -1.41 6.67
C PRO A 762 30.65 -2.78 7.27
N GLU A 763 31.69 -3.55 7.55
CA GLU A 763 31.59 -4.79 8.30
C GLU A 763 31.13 -4.50 9.73
N VAL A 764 30.17 -5.28 10.20
CA VAL A 764 29.59 -5.12 11.53
C VAL A 764 30.19 -6.19 12.43
N MET A 765 30.89 -5.77 13.49
CA MET A 765 31.30 -6.68 14.55
C MET A 765 30.06 -7.10 15.35
N ILE A 766 29.54 -8.29 15.06
CA ILE A 766 28.48 -8.91 15.86
C ILE A 766 29.19 -9.57 17.06
N THR A 767 29.18 -8.90 18.22
CA THR A 767 29.54 -9.56 19.48
C THR A 767 28.48 -10.60 19.79
N ARG A 768 28.82 -11.89 19.62
CA ARG A 768 27.99 -13.02 20.05
C ARG A 768 28.30 -13.42 21.46
#